data_AF-A0A8X7Y3V3-F1
#
_entry.id   AF-A0A8X7Y3V3-F1
#
_cell.length_a   1.000
_cell.length_b   1.000
_cell.length_c   1.000
_cell.angle_alpha   90.00
_cell.angle_beta   90.00
_cell.angle_gamma   90.00
#
_symmetry.space_group_name_H-M   'P 1'
#
loop_
_entity.id
_entity.type
_entity.pdbx_description
1 polymer ?
#
loop_
_entity_poly.entity_id
_entity_poly.type
_entity_poly.pdbx_seq_one_letter_code
_entity_poly.pdbx_strand_id
1 'polypeptide(L)'
;MKLLSSISTVVFLFFILPVVPQIIADLNSDRQALLDFAAAVPHIRKLNWNASTSVCTSWVGISCNTNGTGVVAVHLPGVGLYGPIPANTIGRLNSLKILSLRSNSLNGKLPSDIPSLPSLQHLYLQQNNFSGVFPALLSLQLNVLDLSFNSFTGSIPPTIQNLTQLTALYLQNNSISGAIPDINLPRLKALNLSFNYFNGTIPSSFQKFSYYSFVGNSLLCGLPLKRCPTISSSPSPSPNDFLNPPTKPQSHTASNKKLGSNSIIAIAIGGSAVLFLIIMVIFVCFLKRKDGARNTVLKGKAESEKPKDFGSGVQEAEKNKLFFFEGCSYSFDLEDLLRASAEVLGKGSYGTAYKAVLEDGTSVVVKRLKEVAAGKKEFEQQMEVIGRIGQHPNIVPLRAYYYSKDEKLLVHNYMSAGSLSAFLHGNRAGGRTSLDWNARVKICLGTARGIAQIHSEGGAKFFHGNIKASNVLLTPDLDGCISDVGLAPLMNFPTTMYRTIGYRAPEVIETRKASQKSDVYSFGVLLLEMLTGKAPLQVPGHDSVVDLPRWVRSVVREEWTAEVFDVELVRHQHIEEEMVQMLQIALACVAKAPDMRPKMDEVVRMIEEIQHSDSKNSQQSGLDEMHPPKFKWFCCLGKKEEDYITVLQSFGRLNVVIANVRGEKKEWEKHFTIKREKIGNEESVHQENYRKEFASRNVHLLTTMEKWNEKISEASRDGKIVVVNFSALWCAPCKTTAQAFCELADKYSSVVFLTVDVDELAELSTSWEIKATPTFFFLKDGRQVDKLVGGNMPELQRKTAAIVNLESRSRN
;
A
#
# COMPACT_ATOMS: atom_id res chain seq x y z
N MET A 1 -31.02 50.75 -71.31
CA MET A 1 -31.60 49.41 -71.07
C MET A 1 -30.53 48.32 -70.83
N LYS A 2 -29.70 48.43 -69.78
CA LYS A 2 -28.80 47.34 -69.34
C LYS A 2 -28.66 47.23 -67.80
N LEU A 3 -29.65 47.75 -67.04
CA LEU A 3 -29.63 47.75 -65.57
C LEU A 3 -30.74 46.89 -64.92
N LEU A 4 -31.63 46.29 -65.71
CA LEU A 4 -32.73 45.43 -65.21
C LEU A 4 -32.42 43.92 -65.29
N SER A 5 -31.40 43.52 -66.06
CA SER A 5 -31.03 42.09 -66.21
C SER A 5 -30.23 41.55 -65.01
N SER A 6 -29.54 42.42 -64.27
CA SER A 6 -28.66 41.98 -63.17
C SER A 6 -29.37 41.76 -61.82
N ILE A 7 -30.66 42.09 -61.72
CA ILE A 7 -31.44 41.88 -60.49
C ILE A 7 -32.01 40.44 -60.45
N SER A 8 -32.41 39.89 -61.60
CA SER A 8 -32.93 38.52 -61.69
C SER A 8 -31.88 37.45 -61.32
N THR A 9 -30.61 37.66 -61.69
CA THR A 9 -29.51 36.75 -61.34
C THR A 9 -29.07 36.83 -59.88
N VAL A 10 -29.15 38.02 -59.25
CA VAL A 10 -28.87 38.17 -57.81
C VAL A 10 -30.00 37.57 -56.96
N VAL A 11 -31.26 37.70 -57.39
CA VAL A 11 -32.39 37.03 -56.71
C VAL A 11 -32.29 35.50 -56.82
N PHE A 12 -31.83 34.95 -57.96
CA PHE A 12 -31.60 33.51 -58.08
C PHE A 12 -30.44 33.00 -57.21
N LEU A 13 -29.39 33.81 -56.99
CA LEU A 13 -28.27 33.48 -56.11
C LEU A 13 -28.62 33.49 -54.61
N PHE A 14 -29.68 34.19 -54.20
CA PHE A 14 -30.19 34.11 -52.83
C PHE A 14 -31.08 32.88 -52.55
N PHE A 15 -31.54 32.18 -53.59
CA PHE A 15 -32.29 30.92 -53.46
C PHE A 15 -31.43 29.65 -53.54
N ILE A 16 -30.11 29.79 -53.72
CA ILE A 16 -29.14 28.70 -53.52
C ILE A 16 -28.06 29.12 -52.50
N LEU A 17 -28.53 29.61 -51.34
CA LEU A 17 -27.89 29.14 -50.12
C LEU A 17 -28.02 27.60 -50.14
N PRO A 18 -26.94 26.83 -49.93
CA PRO A 18 -27.15 25.47 -49.48
C PRO A 18 -27.95 25.60 -48.19
N VAL A 19 -29.16 25.06 -48.18
CA VAL A 19 -29.77 24.57 -46.95
C VAL A 19 -28.85 23.45 -46.49
N VAL A 20 -27.74 23.83 -45.85
CA VAL A 20 -27.16 23.03 -44.78
C VAL A 20 -28.36 22.80 -43.87
N PRO A 21 -28.84 21.56 -43.72
CA PRO A 21 -29.82 21.32 -42.71
C PRO A 21 -29.13 21.74 -41.42
N GLN A 22 -29.62 22.82 -40.79
CA GLN A 22 -29.60 22.84 -39.36
C GLN A 22 -30.40 21.59 -39.01
N ILE A 23 -29.68 20.51 -38.69
CA ILE A 23 -30.28 19.24 -38.31
C ILE A 23 -30.95 19.54 -36.98
N ILE A 24 -32.20 20.00 -37.07
CA ILE A 24 -33.13 20.04 -35.96
C ILE A 24 -33.12 18.60 -35.48
N ALA A 25 -32.55 18.38 -34.30
CA ALA A 25 -32.63 17.09 -33.66
C ALA A 25 -34.12 16.79 -33.55
N ASP A 26 -34.56 15.75 -34.24
CA ASP A 26 -35.93 15.30 -34.20
C ASP A 26 -36.00 14.15 -33.20
N LEU A 27 -36.55 14.46 -32.04
CA LEU A 27 -36.77 13.48 -30.98
C LEU A 27 -37.59 12.27 -31.48
N ASN A 28 -38.40 12.40 -32.54
CA ASN A 28 -39.13 11.27 -33.11
C ASN A 28 -38.20 10.32 -33.89
N SER A 29 -37.29 10.84 -34.70
CA SER A 29 -36.21 10.07 -35.33
C SER A 29 -35.31 9.40 -34.27
N ASP A 30 -34.89 10.13 -33.24
CA ASP A 30 -34.10 9.59 -32.12
C ASP A 30 -34.89 8.47 -31.39
N ARG A 31 -36.17 8.69 -31.11
CA ARG A 31 -37.09 7.70 -30.51
C ARG A 31 -37.12 6.42 -31.34
N GLN A 32 -37.30 6.54 -32.66
CA GLN A 32 -37.39 5.37 -33.54
C GLN A 32 -36.06 4.62 -33.59
N ALA A 33 -34.93 5.33 -33.72
CA ALA A 33 -33.59 4.74 -33.72
C ALA A 33 -33.28 3.93 -32.45
N LEU A 34 -33.73 4.42 -31.30
CA LEU A 34 -33.60 3.73 -30.01
C LEU A 34 -34.57 2.54 -29.87
N LEU A 35 -35.81 2.64 -30.37
CA LEU A 35 -36.74 1.49 -30.38
C LEU A 35 -36.24 0.38 -31.33
N ASP A 36 -35.68 0.75 -32.49
CA ASP A 36 -35.09 -0.20 -33.43
C ASP A 36 -33.87 -0.90 -32.81
N PHE A 37 -33.02 -0.18 -32.07
CA PHE A 37 -31.95 -0.79 -31.26
C PHE A 37 -32.50 -1.77 -30.23
N ALA A 38 -33.48 -1.36 -29.41
CA ALA A 38 -34.04 -2.19 -28.36
C ALA A 38 -34.80 -3.42 -28.89
N ALA A 39 -35.41 -3.32 -30.07
CA ALA A 39 -36.07 -4.46 -30.72
C ALA A 39 -35.09 -5.48 -31.29
N ALA A 40 -33.92 -5.03 -31.77
CA ALA A 40 -32.94 -5.88 -32.47
C ALA A 40 -31.78 -6.36 -31.59
N VAL A 41 -31.49 -5.73 -30.44
CA VAL A 41 -30.46 -6.17 -29.49
C VAL A 41 -31.09 -6.96 -28.33
N PRO A 42 -30.81 -8.28 -28.22
CA PRO A 42 -31.22 -9.08 -27.07
C PRO A 42 -30.72 -8.52 -25.74
N HIS A 43 -31.57 -8.62 -24.71
CA HIS A 43 -31.27 -8.13 -23.38
C HIS A 43 -31.93 -9.00 -22.31
N ILE A 44 -31.21 -9.29 -21.23
CA ILE A 44 -31.68 -10.14 -20.11
C ILE A 44 -32.88 -9.51 -19.38
N ARG A 45 -32.93 -8.17 -19.32
CA ARG A 45 -34.04 -7.40 -18.74
C ARG A 45 -34.57 -6.42 -19.77
N LYS A 46 -35.90 -6.40 -19.97
CA LYS A 46 -36.53 -5.52 -20.96
C LYS A 46 -36.33 -4.04 -20.59
N LEU A 47 -35.77 -3.27 -21.52
CA LEU A 47 -35.69 -1.81 -21.39
C LEU A 47 -37.11 -1.24 -21.30
N ASN A 48 -37.30 -0.20 -20.46
CA ASN A 48 -38.60 0.43 -20.29
C ASN A 48 -38.98 1.41 -21.43
N TRP A 49 -38.22 1.37 -22.53
CA TRP A 49 -38.39 2.23 -23.70
C TRP A 49 -39.69 1.85 -24.41
N ASN A 50 -40.61 2.79 -24.49
CA ASN A 50 -41.94 2.60 -25.03
C ASN A 50 -42.35 3.85 -25.82
N ALA A 51 -42.85 3.68 -27.04
CA ALA A 51 -43.31 4.76 -27.90
C ALA A 51 -44.38 5.65 -27.23
N SER A 52 -45.15 5.12 -26.27
CA SER A 52 -46.17 5.84 -25.51
C SER A 52 -45.63 6.67 -24.33
N THR A 53 -44.34 6.57 -23.98
CA THR A 53 -43.72 7.29 -22.85
C THR A 53 -42.66 8.29 -23.31
N SER A 54 -42.39 9.29 -22.48
CA SER A 54 -41.45 10.37 -22.82
C SER A 54 -40.00 9.87 -22.82
N VAL A 55 -39.33 10.01 -23.97
CA VAL A 55 -37.92 9.66 -24.18
C VAL A 55 -37.01 10.37 -23.17
N CYS A 56 -37.23 11.67 -22.97
CA CYS A 56 -36.32 12.52 -22.18
C CYS A 56 -36.55 12.47 -20.66
N THR A 57 -37.67 11.88 -20.20
CA THR A 57 -38.05 11.91 -18.78
C THR A 57 -38.47 10.56 -18.20
N SER A 58 -38.63 9.53 -19.03
CA SER A 58 -39.11 8.21 -18.58
C SER A 58 -38.23 7.05 -19.03
N TRP A 59 -37.42 7.18 -20.07
CA TRP A 59 -36.61 6.07 -20.60
C TRP A 59 -35.29 5.94 -19.84
N VAL A 60 -35.05 4.76 -19.26
CA VAL A 60 -33.81 4.44 -18.53
C VAL A 60 -32.60 4.63 -19.43
N GLY A 61 -31.56 5.27 -18.91
CA GLY A 61 -30.31 5.47 -19.63
C GLY A 61 -30.34 6.54 -20.73
N ILE A 62 -31.44 7.28 -20.91
CA ILE A 62 -31.52 8.34 -21.92
C ILE A 62 -31.39 9.73 -21.27
N SER A 63 -30.62 10.62 -21.88
CA SER A 63 -30.61 12.04 -21.54
C SER A 63 -30.72 12.90 -22.79
N CYS A 64 -31.56 13.92 -22.74
CA CYS A 64 -31.76 14.87 -23.84
C CYS A 64 -31.03 16.20 -23.61
N ASN A 65 -30.96 17.02 -24.66
CA ASN A 65 -30.50 18.41 -24.55
C ASN A 65 -31.45 19.26 -23.66
N THR A 66 -31.01 20.46 -23.28
CA THR A 66 -31.76 21.40 -22.41
C THR A 66 -33.15 21.76 -22.92
N ASN A 67 -33.39 21.61 -24.22
CA ASN A 67 -34.64 21.99 -24.88
C ASN A 67 -35.55 20.77 -25.12
N GLY A 68 -35.13 19.57 -24.71
CA GLY A 68 -35.85 18.32 -24.91
C GLY A 68 -35.95 17.86 -26.37
N THR A 69 -35.22 18.46 -27.32
CA THR A 69 -35.42 18.20 -28.75
C THR A 69 -34.62 17.02 -29.30
N GLY A 70 -33.58 16.56 -28.61
CA GLY A 70 -32.77 15.44 -29.08
C GLY A 70 -31.93 14.79 -27.99
N VAL A 71 -31.57 13.53 -28.22
CA VAL A 71 -30.81 12.68 -27.31
C VAL A 71 -29.33 13.05 -27.37
N VAL A 72 -28.72 13.31 -26.21
CA VAL A 72 -27.30 13.68 -26.05
C VAL A 72 -26.51 12.64 -25.28
N ALA A 73 -27.16 11.76 -24.52
CA ALA A 73 -26.51 10.61 -23.89
C ALA A 73 -27.38 9.35 -23.95
N VAL A 74 -26.72 8.22 -24.21
CA VAL A 74 -27.25 6.86 -24.05
C VAL A 74 -26.29 6.14 -23.09
N HIS A 75 -26.82 5.72 -21.94
CA HIS A 75 -26.10 5.11 -20.84
C HIS A 75 -26.83 3.81 -20.45
N LEU A 76 -26.49 2.71 -21.13
CA LEU A 76 -26.95 1.35 -20.80
C LEU A 76 -25.83 0.37 -20.36
N PRO A 77 -24.90 0.77 -19.48
CA PRO A 77 -23.94 -0.16 -18.90
C PRO A 77 -24.59 -1.23 -18.01
N GLY A 78 -24.01 -2.43 -17.97
CA GLY A 78 -24.40 -3.50 -17.05
C GLY A 78 -25.82 -4.08 -17.18
N VAL A 79 -26.68 -3.55 -18.07
CA VAL A 79 -28.11 -3.93 -18.13
C VAL A 79 -28.38 -5.32 -18.71
N GLY A 80 -27.34 -6.03 -19.17
CA GLY A 80 -27.42 -7.38 -19.70
C GLY A 80 -27.76 -7.44 -21.19
N LEU A 81 -27.32 -6.45 -21.98
CA LEU A 81 -27.35 -6.51 -23.44
C LEU A 81 -26.40 -7.61 -23.93
N TYR A 82 -26.78 -8.35 -24.98
CA TYR A 82 -25.94 -9.37 -25.59
C TYR A 82 -26.19 -9.51 -27.10
N GLY A 83 -25.21 -10.07 -27.82
CA GLY A 83 -25.27 -10.15 -29.28
C GLY A 83 -24.69 -8.91 -29.98
N PRO A 84 -24.79 -8.83 -31.32
CA PRO A 84 -24.23 -7.72 -32.09
C PRO A 84 -25.08 -6.46 -32.00
N ILE A 85 -24.43 -5.30 -32.07
CA ILE A 85 -25.14 -4.02 -32.28
C ILE A 85 -25.57 -3.95 -33.75
N PRO A 86 -26.85 -3.70 -34.07
CA PRO A 86 -27.31 -3.47 -35.43
C PRO A 86 -26.89 -2.09 -35.93
N ALA A 87 -26.28 -2.04 -37.11
CA ALA A 87 -25.97 -0.80 -37.81
C ALA A 87 -27.26 0.00 -38.13
N ASN A 88 -27.12 1.31 -38.32
CA ASN A 88 -28.23 2.25 -38.58
C ASN A 88 -29.27 2.31 -37.45
N THR A 89 -28.91 1.96 -36.21
CA THR A 89 -29.75 2.20 -35.02
C THR A 89 -29.19 3.37 -34.22
N ILE A 90 -28.36 3.15 -33.20
CA ILE A 90 -27.70 4.20 -32.41
C ILE A 90 -26.91 5.19 -33.30
N GLY A 91 -26.37 4.75 -34.44
CA GLY A 91 -25.69 5.62 -35.41
C GLY A 91 -26.56 6.68 -36.09
N ARG A 92 -27.89 6.69 -35.90
CA ARG A 92 -28.77 7.80 -36.33
C ARG A 92 -28.78 8.99 -35.37
N LEU A 93 -28.29 8.84 -34.14
CA LEU A 93 -28.39 9.85 -33.07
C LEU A 93 -27.34 10.96 -33.26
N ASN A 94 -27.53 11.84 -34.26
CA ASN A 94 -26.55 12.86 -34.66
C ASN A 94 -26.16 13.85 -33.53
N SER A 95 -27.01 14.04 -32.52
CA SER A 95 -26.75 14.89 -31.34
C SER A 95 -26.05 14.17 -30.18
N LEU A 96 -25.81 12.85 -30.29
CA LEU A 96 -25.26 12.03 -29.23
C LEU A 96 -23.81 12.42 -28.90
N LYS A 97 -23.57 12.80 -27.64
CA LYS A 97 -22.26 13.16 -27.09
C LYS A 97 -21.65 12.03 -26.27
N ILE A 98 -22.48 11.25 -25.58
CA ILE A 98 -22.04 10.17 -24.69
C ILE A 98 -22.75 8.88 -25.10
N LEU A 99 -21.97 7.85 -25.43
CA LEU A 99 -22.45 6.49 -25.57
C LEU A 99 -21.72 5.59 -24.57
N SER A 100 -22.48 4.98 -23.66
CA SER A 100 -21.97 3.99 -22.71
C SER A 100 -22.80 2.70 -22.80
N LEU A 101 -22.14 1.63 -23.27
CA LEU A 101 -22.69 0.26 -23.35
C LEU A 101 -21.76 -0.73 -22.63
N ARG A 102 -20.92 -0.25 -21.72
CA ARG A 102 -19.87 -1.02 -21.04
C ARG A 102 -20.41 -2.10 -20.09
N SER A 103 -19.59 -3.09 -19.77
CA SER A 103 -19.91 -4.18 -18.83
C SER A 103 -21.16 -4.98 -19.23
N ASN A 104 -21.39 -5.16 -20.54
CA ASN A 104 -22.44 -6.01 -21.11
C ASN A 104 -21.83 -7.27 -21.74
N SER A 105 -22.65 -8.08 -22.42
CA SER A 105 -22.21 -9.24 -23.21
C SER A 105 -22.38 -9.01 -24.71
N LEU A 106 -22.28 -7.75 -25.16
CA LEU A 106 -22.33 -7.37 -26.57
C LEU A 106 -21.13 -7.97 -27.31
N ASN A 107 -21.34 -8.38 -28.57
CA ASN A 107 -20.33 -9.11 -29.33
C ASN A 107 -20.32 -8.74 -30.81
N GLY A 108 -19.47 -9.42 -31.60
CA GLY A 108 -19.33 -9.15 -33.03
C GLY A 108 -18.63 -7.80 -33.30
N LYS A 109 -18.75 -7.31 -34.53
CA LYS A 109 -18.08 -6.08 -34.97
C LYS A 109 -18.83 -4.85 -34.48
N LEU A 110 -18.10 -3.84 -34.02
CA LEU A 110 -18.63 -2.50 -33.75
C LEU A 110 -19.07 -1.85 -35.09
N PRO A 111 -20.36 -1.49 -35.28
CA PRO A 111 -20.83 -0.83 -36.49
C PRO A 111 -20.12 0.50 -36.74
N SER A 112 -19.72 0.77 -37.98
CA SER A 112 -18.86 1.91 -38.34
C SER A 112 -19.55 3.28 -38.22
N ASP A 113 -20.89 3.30 -38.26
CA ASP A 113 -21.72 4.49 -38.04
C ASP A 113 -21.57 5.04 -36.62
N ILE A 114 -21.46 4.17 -35.60
CA ILE A 114 -21.40 4.57 -34.19
C ILE A 114 -20.13 5.39 -33.84
N PRO A 115 -18.89 4.93 -34.09
CA PRO A 115 -17.70 5.71 -33.76
C PRO A 115 -17.56 7.00 -34.59
N SER A 116 -18.23 7.07 -35.74
CA SER A 116 -18.22 8.23 -36.64
C SER A 116 -19.24 9.32 -36.31
N LEU A 117 -20.10 9.13 -35.29
CA LEU A 117 -21.16 10.06 -34.91
C LEU A 117 -20.65 11.49 -34.71
N PRO A 118 -21.22 12.51 -35.39
CA PRO A 118 -20.59 13.83 -35.55
C PRO A 118 -20.43 14.62 -34.24
N SER A 119 -21.30 14.37 -33.25
CA SER A 119 -21.28 15.03 -31.94
C SER A 119 -20.59 14.22 -30.83
N LEU A 120 -20.10 13.01 -31.13
CA LEU A 120 -19.66 12.05 -30.11
C LEU A 120 -18.35 12.48 -29.42
N GLN A 121 -18.42 12.62 -28.09
CA GLN A 121 -17.32 13.09 -27.23
C GLN A 121 -16.82 11.97 -26.31
N HIS A 122 -17.69 11.05 -25.90
CA HIS A 122 -17.35 9.97 -24.98
C HIS A 122 -17.92 8.64 -25.49
N LEU A 123 -17.04 7.67 -25.74
CA LEU A 123 -17.40 6.31 -26.14
C LEU A 123 -16.84 5.29 -25.16
N TYR A 124 -17.75 4.63 -24.43
CA TYR A 124 -17.45 3.63 -23.40
C TYR A 124 -18.05 2.27 -23.79
N LEU A 125 -17.19 1.37 -24.29
CA LEU A 125 -17.58 0.03 -24.75
C LEU A 125 -16.82 -1.07 -23.99
N GLN A 126 -16.10 -0.72 -22.93
CA GLN A 126 -15.22 -1.64 -22.22
C GLN A 126 -15.97 -2.80 -21.55
N GLN A 127 -15.28 -3.91 -21.29
CA GLN A 127 -15.87 -5.12 -20.70
C GLN A 127 -17.07 -5.61 -21.51
N ASN A 128 -16.82 -5.94 -22.77
CA ASN A 128 -17.75 -6.61 -23.68
C ASN A 128 -16.97 -7.70 -24.42
N ASN A 129 -17.60 -8.31 -25.43
CA ASN A 129 -16.96 -9.29 -26.30
C ASN A 129 -16.93 -8.83 -27.78
N PHE A 130 -16.75 -7.52 -28.01
CA PHE A 130 -16.59 -6.96 -29.36
C PHE A 130 -15.33 -7.49 -30.03
N SER A 131 -15.40 -7.68 -31.34
CA SER A 131 -14.32 -8.24 -32.16
C SER A 131 -14.17 -7.53 -33.50
N GLY A 132 -13.13 -7.90 -34.25
CA GLY A 132 -12.77 -7.24 -35.50
C GLY A 132 -11.79 -6.09 -35.30
N VAL A 133 -11.44 -5.41 -36.39
CA VAL A 133 -10.36 -4.42 -36.39
C VAL A 133 -10.73 -3.13 -35.64
N PHE A 134 -9.72 -2.47 -35.07
CA PHE A 134 -9.86 -1.12 -34.53
C PHE A 134 -10.50 -0.16 -35.55
N PRO A 135 -11.48 0.67 -35.15
CA PRO A 135 -12.20 1.54 -36.08
C PRO A 135 -11.30 2.62 -36.71
N ALA A 136 -11.20 2.62 -38.04
CA ALA A 136 -10.40 3.58 -38.80
C ALA A 136 -10.98 5.01 -38.85
N LEU A 137 -12.31 5.11 -38.72
CA LEU A 137 -13.07 6.36 -38.68
C LEU A 137 -13.59 6.58 -37.25
N LEU A 138 -13.24 7.73 -36.69
CA LEU A 138 -13.54 8.14 -35.32
C LEU A 138 -13.99 9.60 -35.34
N SER A 139 -14.97 9.95 -34.50
CA SER A 139 -15.47 11.32 -34.42
C SER A 139 -14.41 12.29 -33.93
N LEU A 140 -14.22 13.39 -34.66
CA LEU A 140 -13.20 14.41 -34.36
C LEU A 140 -13.47 15.17 -33.04
N GLN A 141 -14.66 15.02 -32.46
CA GLN A 141 -15.05 15.58 -31.17
C GLN A 141 -14.68 14.67 -29.97
N LEU A 142 -14.15 13.46 -30.21
CA LEU A 142 -13.84 12.51 -29.14
C LEU A 142 -12.82 13.06 -28.14
N ASN A 143 -13.24 13.00 -26.88
CA ASN A 143 -12.52 13.38 -25.68
C ASN A 143 -12.08 12.13 -24.89
N VAL A 144 -12.95 11.11 -24.81
CA VAL A 144 -12.65 9.82 -24.18
C VAL A 144 -13.05 8.66 -25.08
N LEU A 145 -12.11 7.73 -25.31
CA LEU A 145 -12.34 6.47 -26.00
C LEU A 145 -11.87 5.31 -25.11
N ASP A 146 -12.81 4.49 -24.65
CA ASP A 146 -12.53 3.27 -23.89
C ASP A 146 -13.12 2.03 -24.59
N LEU A 147 -12.22 1.24 -25.18
CA LEU A 147 -12.50 -0.04 -25.85
C LEU A 147 -11.86 -1.21 -25.09
N SER A 148 -11.37 -0.99 -23.86
CA SER A 148 -10.61 -2.00 -23.11
C SER A 148 -11.42 -3.25 -22.75
N PHE A 149 -10.77 -4.37 -22.45
CA PHE A 149 -11.42 -5.65 -22.11
C PHE A 149 -12.45 -6.07 -23.18
N ASN A 150 -11.95 -6.30 -24.39
CA ASN A 150 -12.68 -6.76 -25.58
C ASN A 150 -11.76 -7.67 -26.41
N SER A 151 -12.18 -8.05 -27.62
CA SER A 151 -11.42 -8.85 -28.60
C SER A 151 -11.09 -8.07 -29.88
N PHE A 152 -10.84 -6.76 -29.81
CA PHE A 152 -10.44 -5.96 -30.98
C PHE A 152 -9.06 -6.35 -31.50
N THR A 153 -8.86 -6.29 -32.82
CA THR A 153 -7.63 -6.67 -33.54
C THR A 153 -7.16 -5.56 -34.50
N GLY A 154 -6.17 -5.86 -35.34
CA GLY A 154 -5.57 -4.89 -36.28
C GLY A 154 -4.62 -3.93 -35.56
N SER A 155 -4.20 -2.86 -36.23
CA SER A 155 -3.29 -1.84 -35.68
C SER A 155 -4.00 -0.52 -35.39
N ILE A 156 -3.42 0.31 -34.53
CA ILE A 156 -3.88 1.70 -34.35
C ILE A 156 -3.57 2.48 -35.65
N PRO A 157 -4.58 3.05 -36.34
CA PRO A 157 -4.37 3.78 -37.58
C PRO A 157 -3.80 5.18 -37.29
N PRO A 158 -2.87 5.71 -38.13
CA PRO A 158 -2.35 7.06 -37.96
C PRO A 158 -3.40 8.18 -37.96
N THR A 159 -4.59 7.93 -38.54
CA THR A 159 -5.74 8.85 -38.54
C THR A 159 -6.21 9.26 -37.15
N ILE A 160 -5.89 8.48 -36.10
CA ILE A 160 -6.18 8.82 -34.71
C ILE A 160 -5.50 10.13 -34.27
N GLN A 161 -4.42 10.58 -34.94
CA GLN A 161 -3.79 11.89 -34.71
C GLN A 161 -4.75 13.07 -34.89
N ASN A 162 -5.81 12.91 -35.70
CA ASN A 162 -6.81 13.96 -35.92
C ASN A 162 -7.69 14.23 -34.67
N LEU A 163 -7.66 13.33 -33.67
CA LEU A 163 -8.44 13.46 -32.42
C LEU A 163 -7.79 14.44 -31.43
N THR A 164 -7.62 15.69 -31.86
CA THR A 164 -6.94 16.75 -31.08
C THR A 164 -7.58 17.06 -29.71
N GLN A 165 -8.84 16.64 -29.50
CA GLN A 165 -9.58 16.77 -28.24
C GLN A 165 -9.39 15.61 -27.27
N LEU A 166 -8.78 14.50 -27.69
CA LEU A 166 -8.70 13.27 -26.91
C LEU A 166 -7.84 13.47 -25.64
N THR A 167 -8.44 13.26 -24.48
CA THR A 167 -7.77 13.31 -23.17
C THR A 167 -7.48 11.93 -22.59
N ALA A 168 -8.27 10.91 -22.95
CA ALA A 168 -8.09 9.54 -22.49
C ALA A 168 -8.30 8.50 -23.61
N LEU A 169 -7.35 7.56 -23.71
CA LEU A 169 -7.40 6.42 -24.63
C LEU A 169 -7.09 5.12 -23.87
N TYR A 170 -8.09 4.23 -23.76
CA TYR A 170 -7.99 2.97 -23.05
C TYR A 170 -8.30 1.80 -23.99
N LEU A 171 -7.27 0.99 -24.30
CA LEU A 171 -7.33 -0.14 -25.22
C LEU A 171 -6.83 -1.45 -24.58
N GLN A 172 -6.52 -1.44 -23.29
CA GLN A 172 -5.90 -2.58 -22.61
C GLN A 172 -6.77 -3.84 -22.61
N ASN A 173 -6.14 -5.02 -22.56
CA ASN A 173 -6.82 -6.32 -22.68
C ASN A 173 -7.66 -6.40 -23.96
N ASN A 174 -6.95 -6.39 -25.09
CA ASN A 174 -7.48 -6.65 -26.43
C ASN A 174 -6.45 -7.50 -27.22
N SER A 175 -6.71 -7.72 -28.51
CA SER A 175 -5.81 -8.41 -29.43
C SER A 175 -5.24 -7.47 -30.52
N ILE A 176 -5.07 -6.19 -30.19
CA ILE A 176 -4.53 -5.17 -31.11
C ILE A 176 -3.03 -5.40 -31.30
N SER A 177 -2.52 -5.24 -32.52
CA SER A 177 -1.19 -5.65 -32.93
C SER A 177 -0.46 -4.63 -33.80
N GLY A 178 0.84 -4.85 -34.02
CA GLY A 178 1.68 -3.98 -34.83
C GLY A 178 2.30 -2.82 -34.05
N ALA A 179 2.93 -1.89 -34.77
CA ALA A 179 3.64 -0.78 -34.16
C ALA A 179 2.67 0.27 -33.60
N ILE A 180 3.03 0.87 -32.47
CA ILE A 180 2.35 2.08 -31.97
C ILE A 180 2.77 3.25 -32.88
N PRO A 181 1.84 3.94 -33.58
CA PRO A 181 2.22 5.02 -34.47
C PRO A 181 2.75 6.22 -33.69
N ASP A 182 3.77 6.91 -34.20
CA ASP A 182 4.26 8.15 -33.57
C ASP A 182 3.32 9.31 -33.92
N ILE A 183 2.51 9.71 -32.94
CA ILE A 183 1.42 10.67 -33.10
C ILE A 183 1.41 11.67 -31.96
N ASN A 184 1.24 12.95 -32.30
CA ASN A 184 1.14 14.00 -31.29
C ASN A 184 -0.32 14.27 -30.94
N LEU A 185 -0.76 13.78 -29.78
CA LEU A 185 -2.06 14.08 -29.18
C LEU A 185 -1.88 15.05 -27.99
N PRO A 186 -2.04 16.38 -28.21
CA PRO A 186 -1.58 17.40 -27.26
C PRO A 186 -2.39 17.43 -25.96
N ARG A 187 -3.65 16.97 -25.99
CA ARG A 187 -4.55 16.94 -24.83
C ARG A 187 -4.54 15.58 -24.09
N LEU A 188 -3.82 14.59 -24.59
CA LEU A 188 -3.83 13.23 -24.04
C LEU A 188 -3.11 13.19 -22.68
N LYS A 189 -3.89 12.91 -21.63
CA LYS A 189 -3.49 12.81 -20.21
C LYS A 189 -3.49 11.38 -19.69
N ALA A 190 -4.34 10.51 -20.25
CA ALA A 190 -4.39 9.10 -19.90
C ALA A 190 -4.25 8.22 -21.15
N LEU A 191 -3.38 7.22 -21.06
CA LEU A 191 -3.16 6.20 -22.08
C LEU A 191 -3.01 4.85 -21.40
N ASN A 192 -3.68 3.82 -21.91
CA ASN A 192 -3.37 2.45 -21.56
C ASN A 192 -3.53 1.51 -22.78
N LEU A 193 -2.41 0.88 -23.15
CA LEU A 193 -2.22 -0.04 -24.27
C LEU A 193 -1.74 -1.42 -23.78
N SER A 194 -1.76 -1.67 -22.46
CA SER A 194 -1.25 -2.91 -21.86
C SER A 194 -2.03 -4.17 -22.31
N PHE A 195 -1.42 -5.34 -22.18
CA PHE A 195 -2.04 -6.64 -22.48
C PHE A 195 -2.68 -6.67 -23.88
N ASN A 196 -1.83 -6.53 -24.89
CA ASN A 196 -2.13 -6.54 -26.32
C ASN A 196 -0.93 -7.20 -27.06
N TYR A 197 -0.92 -7.16 -28.38
CA TYR A 197 0.17 -7.66 -29.24
C TYR A 197 0.95 -6.54 -29.94
N PHE A 198 1.09 -5.37 -29.30
CA PHE A 198 1.90 -4.27 -29.86
C PHE A 198 3.38 -4.68 -29.96
N ASN A 199 4.07 -4.16 -30.97
CA ASN A 199 5.47 -4.46 -31.24
C ASN A 199 6.31 -3.20 -31.56
N GLY A 200 7.63 -3.37 -31.60
CA GLY A 200 8.56 -2.30 -31.95
C GLY A 200 8.86 -1.35 -30.79
N THR A 201 9.19 -0.11 -31.11
CA THR A 201 9.62 0.93 -30.15
C THR A 201 8.44 1.78 -29.68
N ILE A 202 8.38 2.11 -28.38
CA ILE A 202 7.45 3.13 -27.86
C ILE A 202 7.84 4.53 -28.38
N PRO A 203 6.95 5.22 -29.12
CA PRO A 203 7.22 6.56 -29.65
C PRO A 203 7.49 7.60 -28.57
N SER A 204 8.36 8.57 -28.87
CA SER A 204 8.79 9.63 -27.94
C SER A 204 7.61 10.41 -27.34
N SER A 205 6.60 10.68 -28.17
CA SER A 205 5.31 11.30 -27.84
C SER A 205 4.54 10.59 -26.69
N PHE A 206 4.80 9.30 -26.47
CA PHE A 206 4.14 8.46 -25.48
C PHE A 206 5.01 8.03 -24.30
N GLN A 207 6.32 8.33 -24.30
CA GLN A 207 7.21 7.99 -23.17
C GLN A 207 6.90 8.74 -21.87
N LYS A 208 6.05 9.79 -21.94
CA LYS A 208 5.47 10.50 -20.78
C LYS A 208 4.46 9.66 -19.97
N PHE A 209 3.98 8.54 -20.52
CA PHE A 209 3.02 7.67 -19.83
C PHE A 209 3.74 6.57 -19.04
N SER A 210 3.06 6.03 -18.03
CA SER A 210 3.65 5.10 -17.06
C SER A 210 4.00 3.74 -17.67
N TYR A 211 4.87 2.97 -17.00
CA TYR A 211 5.16 1.56 -17.33
C TYR A 211 3.88 0.71 -17.54
N TYR A 212 2.88 0.89 -16.67
CA TYR A 212 1.59 0.17 -16.72
C TYR A 212 0.76 0.48 -17.96
N SER A 213 1.04 1.57 -18.68
CA SER A 213 0.39 1.90 -19.94
C SER A 213 0.83 0.99 -21.10
N PHE A 214 1.89 0.18 -20.93
CA PHE A 214 2.51 -0.59 -22.01
C PHE A 214 2.83 -2.07 -21.66
N VAL A 215 2.77 -2.44 -20.37
CA VAL A 215 3.06 -3.80 -19.87
C VAL A 215 2.22 -4.89 -20.58
N GLY A 216 2.73 -6.12 -20.65
CA GLY A 216 1.99 -7.24 -21.26
C GLY A 216 2.00 -7.28 -22.79
N ASN A 217 2.75 -6.40 -23.46
CA ASN A 217 3.05 -6.47 -24.89
C ASN A 217 4.45 -7.08 -25.08
N SER A 218 4.55 -8.35 -25.49
CA SER A 218 5.81 -9.11 -25.46
C SER A 218 6.88 -8.65 -26.45
N LEU A 219 6.49 -7.99 -27.55
CA LEU A 219 7.38 -7.51 -28.60
C LEU A 219 7.60 -6.00 -28.59
N LEU A 220 7.11 -5.30 -27.54
CA LEU A 220 7.20 -3.87 -27.38
C LEU A 220 8.38 -3.48 -26.46
N CYS A 221 9.17 -2.49 -26.85
CA CYS A 221 10.36 -2.05 -26.11
C CYS A 221 10.58 -0.53 -26.21
N GLY A 222 11.55 -0.01 -25.45
CA GLY A 222 11.77 1.43 -25.28
C GLY A 222 11.09 1.98 -24.04
N LEU A 223 11.50 3.16 -23.57
CA LEU A 223 11.01 3.74 -22.31
C LEU A 223 9.49 3.98 -22.38
N PRO A 224 8.72 3.75 -21.30
CA PRO A 224 9.14 3.35 -19.95
C PRO A 224 9.43 1.85 -19.76
N LEU A 225 9.31 1.01 -20.79
CA LEU A 225 9.73 -0.40 -20.73
C LEU A 225 11.26 -0.53 -20.82
N LYS A 226 11.76 -1.78 -20.81
CA LYS A 226 13.18 -2.07 -21.09
C LYS A 226 13.57 -1.50 -22.45
N ARG A 227 14.77 -0.91 -22.53
CA ARG A 227 15.33 -0.42 -23.81
C ARG A 227 15.38 -1.57 -24.82
N CYS A 228 15.09 -1.26 -26.09
CA CYS A 228 15.17 -2.25 -27.15
C CYS A 228 16.58 -2.84 -27.25
N PRO A 229 16.73 -4.13 -27.59
CA PRO A 229 18.04 -4.73 -27.81
C PRO A 229 18.81 -3.94 -28.88
N THR A 230 19.96 -3.38 -28.50
CA THR A 230 20.88 -2.79 -29.46
C THR A 230 21.49 -3.93 -30.29
N ILE A 231 21.11 -4.01 -31.56
CA ILE A 231 21.82 -4.87 -32.51
C ILE A 231 23.27 -4.38 -32.57
N SER A 232 24.19 -5.19 -32.05
CA SER A 232 25.60 -4.85 -31.95
C SER A 232 26.25 -4.89 -33.34
N SER A 233 26.24 -3.76 -34.04
CA SER A 233 27.14 -3.53 -35.16
C SER A 233 28.58 -3.55 -34.64
N SER A 234 29.30 -4.61 -35.02
CA SER A 234 30.70 -4.90 -34.63
C SER A 234 31.69 -3.88 -35.24
N PRO A 235 32.97 -3.84 -34.81
CA PRO A 235 33.70 -2.58 -34.65
C PRO A 235 34.37 -2.04 -35.92
N SER A 236 34.50 -0.71 -35.97
CA SER A 236 35.41 -0.02 -36.91
C SER A 236 36.86 -0.06 -36.41
N PRO A 237 37.84 -0.34 -37.28
CA PRO A 237 39.23 0.03 -37.05
C PRO A 237 39.49 1.51 -37.42
N SER A 238 40.50 2.10 -36.80
CA SER A 238 40.94 3.50 -36.97
C SER A 238 42.15 3.61 -37.95
N PRO A 239 42.93 4.71 -38.00
CA PRO A 239 42.76 5.78 -38.99
C PRO A 239 44.02 6.05 -39.85
N ASN A 240 44.04 7.21 -40.54
CA ASN A 240 45.10 7.82 -41.40
C ASN A 240 44.87 7.56 -42.91
N ASP A 241 45.05 8.51 -43.83
CA ASP A 241 46.11 9.55 -43.88
C ASP A 241 45.65 10.96 -44.34
N PHE A 242 46.52 11.94 -44.10
CA PHE A 242 46.40 13.33 -44.56
C PHE A 242 46.83 13.51 -46.02
N LEU A 243 46.32 14.53 -46.73
CA LEU A 243 47.12 15.51 -47.52
C LEU A 243 46.26 16.59 -48.26
N ASN A 244 46.18 17.77 -47.65
CA ASN A 244 46.36 19.13 -48.24
C ASN A 244 45.46 19.72 -49.40
N PRO A 245 45.46 21.07 -49.58
CA PRO A 245 44.38 21.85 -50.23
C PRO A 245 44.91 22.71 -51.42
N PRO A 246 44.39 23.92 -51.77
CA PRO A 246 43.00 24.41 -52.01
C PRO A 246 42.80 25.07 -53.40
N THR A 247 41.58 25.11 -53.98
CA THR A 247 41.12 26.27 -54.82
C THR A 247 39.60 26.33 -55.10
N LYS A 248 39.07 27.56 -55.21
CA LYS A 248 37.83 27.99 -55.91
C LYS A 248 38.22 28.49 -57.34
N PRO A 249 37.34 28.94 -58.27
CA PRO A 249 35.88 29.25 -58.18
C PRO A 249 34.98 28.84 -59.40
N GLN A 250 33.67 29.22 -59.33
CA GLN A 250 32.76 29.60 -60.47
C GLN A 250 32.33 28.52 -61.50
N SER A 251 31.20 28.61 -62.23
CA SER A 251 29.93 29.35 -62.07
C SER A 251 28.84 28.88 -63.08
N HIS A 252 27.63 29.45 -62.95
CA HIS A 252 26.51 29.61 -63.93
C HIS A 252 25.25 28.76 -63.63
N THR A 253 24.03 29.30 -63.64
CA THR A 253 23.53 30.70 -63.62
C THR A 253 22.07 30.72 -63.11
N ALA A 254 21.63 31.84 -62.54
CA ALA A 254 20.24 32.01 -62.10
C ALA A 254 19.32 32.57 -63.20
N SER A 255 18.00 32.39 -63.06
CA SER A 255 17.03 33.35 -63.61
C SER A 255 15.80 33.51 -62.70
N ASN A 256 15.23 34.71 -62.69
CA ASN A 256 14.21 35.17 -61.75
C ASN A 256 12.78 34.90 -62.23
N LYS A 257 11.80 34.96 -61.30
CA LYS A 257 10.52 35.66 -61.56
C LYS A 257 9.87 36.20 -60.28
N LYS A 258 9.55 37.51 -60.29
CA LYS A 258 8.76 38.21 -59.26
C LYS A 258 7.27 37.93 -59.44
N LEU A 259 6.49 38.09 -58.37
CA LEU A 259 5.04 38.37 -58.43
C LEU A 259 4.75 39.76 -57.81
N GLY A 260 3.68 40.40 -58.29
CA GLY A 260 3.54 41.86 -58.31
C GLY A 260 2.77 42.53 -57.17
N SER A 261 2.87 43.86 -57.13
CA SER A 261 2.51 44.77 -56.02
C SER A 261 1.00 45.05 -55.82
N ASN A 262 0.09 44.16 -56.23
CA ASN A 262 -1.37 44.42 -56.16
C ASN A 262 -2.12 43.61 -55.08
N SER A 263 -1.41 42.83 -54.25
CA SER A 263 -2.03 41.96 -53.23
C SER A 263 -2.21 42.62 -51.85
N ILE A 264 -1.58 43.77 -51.60
CA ILE A 264 -1.49 44.39 -50.26
C ILE A 264 -2.78 45.13 -49.88
N ILE A 265 -3.51 45.68 -50.85
CA ILE A 265 -4.73 46.48 -50.60
C ILE A 265 -5.93 45.59 -50.20
N ALA A 266 -5.99 44.34 -50.69
CA ALA A 266 -7.09 43.43 -50.38
C ALA A 266 -7.07 42.93 -48.92
N ILE A 267 -5.87 42.81 -48.32
CA ILE A 267 -5.69 42.27 -46.96
C ILE A 267 -6.09 43.31 -45.90
N ALA A 268 -5.85 44.61 -46.16
CA ALA A 268 -6.20 45.70 -45.24
C ALA A 268 -7.73 45.88 -45.04
N ILE A 269 -8.52 45.64 -46.09
CA ILE A 269 -9.98 45.79 -46.06
C ILE A 269 -10.65 44.57 -45.40
N GLY A 270 -10.10 43.36 -45.58
CA GLY A 270 -10.57 42.16 -44.89
C GLY A 270 -10.32 42.18 -43.38
N GLY A 271 -9.13 42.63 -42.96
CA GLY A 271 -8.76 42.68 -41.54
C GLY A 271 -9.60 43.67 -40.71
N SER A 272 -10.00 44.79 -41.32
CA SER A 272 -10.84 45.81 -40.65
C SER A 272 -12.28 45.35 -40.43
N ALA A 273 -12.86 44.56 -41.33
CA ALA A 273 -14.19 43.96 -41.13
C ALA A 273 -14.21 42.93 -39.97
N VAL A 274 -13.17 42.10 -39.85
CA VAL A 274 -13.04 41.13 -38.74
C VAL A 274 -12.85 41.83 -37.40
N LEU A 275 -12.02 42.89 -37.37
CA LEU A 275 -11.81 43.68 -36.17
C LEU A 275 -13.09 44.41 -35.73
N PHE A 276 -13.87 44.94 -36.69
CA PHE A 276 -15.16 45.57 -36.40
C PHE A 276 -16.18 44.59 -35.84
N LEU A 277 -16.25 43.36 -36.36
CA LEU A 277 -17.11 42.30 -35.83
C LEU A 277 -16.73 41.93 -34.39
N ILE A 278 -15.43 41.83 -34.06
CA ILE A 278 -14.96 41.56 -32.70
C ILE A 278 -15.36 42.69 -31.75
N ILE A 279 -15.16 43.95 -32.15
CA ILE A 279 -15.57 45.12 -31.36
C ILE A 279 -17.10 45.15 -31.17
N MET A 280 -17.88 44.80 -32.19
CA MET A 280 -19.34 44.79 -32.15
C MET A 280 -19.87 43.67 -31.22
N VAL A 281 -19.26 42.48 -31.23
CA VAL A 281 -19.55 41.41 -30.27
C VAL A 281 -19.21 41.84 -28.84
N ILE A 282 -18.06 42.47 -28.62
CA ILE A 282 -17.67 43.00 -27.29
C ILE A 282 -18.68 44.07 -26.83
N PHE A 283 -19.12 44.97 -27.72
CA PHE A 283 -20.11 45.99 -27.42
C PHE A 283 -21.48 45.39 -27.05
N VAL A 284 -21.95 44.38 -27.80
CA VAL A 284 -23.18 43.62 -27.46
C VAL A 284 -23.05 42.90 -26.12
N CYS A 285 -21.89 42.34 -25.80
CA CYS A 285 -21.62 41.74 -24.49
C CYS A 285 -21.65 42.78 -23.35
N PHE A 286 -21.16 44.00 -23.57
CA PHE A 286 -21.26 45.08 -22.59
C PHE A 286 -22.68 45.62 -22.43
N LEU A 287 -23.46 45.72 -23.51
CA LEU A 287 -24.88 46.08 -23.44
C LEU A 287 -25.69 45.02 -22.68
N LYS A 288 -25.51 43.72 -22.98
CA LYS A 288 -26.15 42.63 -22.22
C LYS A 288 -25.73 42.57 -20.74
N ARG A 289 -24.58 43.16 -20.37
CA ARG A 289 -24.13 43.27 -18.98
C ARG A 289 -24.71 44.50 -18.25
N LYS A 290 -25.44 45.38 -18.94
CA LYS A 290 -25.96 46.64 -18.39
C LYS A 290 -27.42 46.57 -17.92
N ASP A 291 -28.20 45.58 -18.38
CA ASP A 291 -29.62 45.41 -18.00
C ASP A 291 -29.83 44.55 -16.73
N GLY A 292 -28.75 44.09 -16.07
CA GLY A 292 -28.81 43.27 -14.87
C GLY A 292 -28.54 44.00 -13.54
N ALA A 293 -28.34 45.32 -13.55
CA ALA A 293 -27.77 46.02 -12.39
C ALA A 293 -28.28 47.46 -12.16
N ARG A 294 -29.56 47.61 -11.76
CA ARG A 294 -29.98 48.67 -10.84
C ARG A 294 -31.38 48.45 -10.24
N ASN A 295 -31.43 48.18 -8.94
CA ASN A 295 -32.32 48.92 -8.03
C ASN A 295 -31.75 48.95 -6.61
N THR A 296 -31.91 50.09 -5.94
CA THR A 296 -31.21 50.49 -4.69
C THR A 296 -31.93 51.74 -4.12
N VAL A 297 -31.98 52.06 -2.83
CA VAL A 297 -31.32 51.50 -1.61
C VAL A 297 -32.42 51.10 -0.58
N LEU A 298 -32.20 50.73 0.70
CA LEU A 298 -31.66 51.55 1.81
C LEU A 298 -31.19 50.70 3.01
N LYS A 299 -30.33 51.30 3.84
CA LYS A 299 -29.61 50.71 4.98
C LYS A 299 -30.41 50.77 6.29
N GLY A 300 -30.24 49.74 7.12
CA GLY A 300 -30.50 49.75 8.56
C GLY A 300 -29.56 48.74 9.25
N LYS A 301 -29.08 49.02 10.47
CA LYS A 301 -28.11 48.21 11.23
C LYS A 301 -28.48 48.26 12.72
N ALA A 302 -28.10 47.23 13.49
CA ALA A 302 -28.46 46.94 14.90
C ALA A 302 -29.84 46.25 15.05
N GLU A 303 -30.10 45.37 16.01
CA GLU A 303 -29.26 44.52 16.91
C GLU A 303 -30.16 43.40 17.51
N SER A 304 -29.57 42.37 18.12
CA SER A 304 -30.17 41.28 18.94
C SER A 304 -31.70 41.18 19.10
N GLU A 305 -32.30 40.05 18.67
CA GLU A 305 -33.13 39.17 19.54
C GLU A 305 -33.58 37.85 18.85
N LYS A 306 -33.93 36.84 19.67
CA LYS A 306 -34.73 35.64 19.36
C LYS A 306 -35.97 35.72 20.27
N PRO A 307 -37.20 35.28 19.88
CA PRO A 307 -37.43 33.86 19.53
C PRO A 307 -38.66 33.53 18.62
N LYS A 308 -38.78 32.24 18.22
CA LYS A 308 -40.04 31.48 17.87
C LYS A 308 -40.91 31.97 16.68
N ASP A 309 -41.67 31.15 15.95
CA ASP A 309 -41.68 29.69 15.66
C ASP A 309 -42.62 29.46 14.44
N PHE A 310 -42.61 28.27 13.81
CA PHE A 310 -43.42 27.84 12.62
C PHE A 310 -43.17 28.60 11.28
N GLY A 311 -43.05 27.92 10.12
CA GLY A 311 -43.01 26.47 9.88
C GLY A 311 -42.80 26.09 8.39
N SER A 312 -42.43 24.82 8.16
CA SER A 312 -42.45 24.06 6.88
C SER A 312 -41.79 24.62 5.61
N GLY A 313 -40.86 23.85 4.99
CA GLY A 313 -40.67 23.89 3.54
C GLY A 313 -39.26 23.61 2.97
N VAL A 314 -38.17 23.90 3.71
CA VAL A 314 -36.83 24.03 3.09
C VAL A 314 -35.77 23.02 3.58
N GLN A 315 -36.06 22.18 4.57
CA GLN A 315 -35.08 21.23 5.17
C GLN A 315 -35.14 19.78 4.64
N GLU A 316 -35.84 19.49 3.53
CA GLU A 316 -35.84 18.13 2.97
C GLU A 316 -34.76 17.89 1.92
N ALA A 317 -34.37 18.91 1.13
CA ALA A 317 -33.39 18.76 0.06
C ALA A 317 -31.97 18.36 0.51
N GLU A 318 -31.58 18.64 1.76
CA GLU A 318 -30.25 18.27 2.28
C GLU A 318 -30.18 16.86 2.91
N LYS A 319 -31.31 16.17 3.12
CA LYS A 319 -31.32 14.90 3.90
C LYS A 319 -30.81 13.68 3.13
N ASN A 320 -30.70 13.75 1.80
CA ASN A 320 -30.41 12.60 0.93
C ASN A 320 -29.07 12.72 0.16
N LYS A 321 -28.21 13.69 0.49
CA LYS A 321 -26.98 13.95 -0.25
C LYS A 321 -25.80 13.09 0.26
N LEU A 322 -25.14 12.37 -0.64
CA LEU A 322 -23.82 11.77 -0.42
C LEU A 322 -22.76 12.88 -0.40
N PHE A 323 -21.86 12.84 0.59
CA PHE A 323 -20.71 13.72 0.69
C PHE A 323 -19.49 13.05 0.08
N PHE A 324 -19.05 13.52 -1.08
CA PHE A 324 -17.84 13.05 -1.76
C PHE A 324 -16.61 13.85 -1.31
N PHE A 325 -15.45 13.18 -1.22
CA PHE A 325 -14.18 13.83 -0.94
C PHE A 325 -13.60 14.52 -2.18
N GLU A 326 -12.78 15.55 -1.97
CA GLU A 326 -12.17 16.33 -3.04
C GLU A 326 -11.28 15.45 -3.94
N GLY A 327 -11.35 15.68 -5.26
CA GLY A 327 -10.68 14.82 -6.25
C GLY A 327 -11.38 13.49 -6.55
N CYS A 328 -12.55 13.19 -5.95
CA CYS A 328 -13.33 12.02 -6.33
C CYS A 328 -13.96 12.19 -7.73
N SER A 329 -13.74 11.21 -8.63
CA SER A 329 -14.28 11.20 -9.99
C SER A 329 -15.64 10.53 -10.13
N TYR A 330 -16.30 10.21 -9.01
CA TYR A 330 -17.60 9.55 -9.01
C TYR A 330 -18.75 10.57 -9.03
N SER A 331 -19.79 10.27 -9.81
CA SER A 331 -20.98 11.09 -9.97
C SER A 331 -22.24 10.20 -9.92
N PHE A 332 -22.61 9.79 -8.72
CA PHE A 332 -23.85 9.05 -8.42
C PHE A 332 -24.43 9.58 -7.11
N ASP A 333 -25.75 9.47 -6.93
CA ASP A 333 -26.41 9.89 -5.68
C ASP A 333 -26.79 8.71 -4.78
N LEU A 334 -27.54 8.99 -3.71
CA LEU A 334 -27.97 7.95 -2.76
C LEU A 334 -28.99 7.00 -3.38
N GLU A 335 -29.83 7.47 -4.30
CA GLU A 335 -30.86 6.68 -4.97
C GLU A 335 -30.20 5.68 -5.94
N ASP A 336 -29.18 6.13 -6.69
CA ASP A 336 -28.36 5.25 -7.53
C ASP A 336 -27.67 4.15 -6.71
N LEU A 337 -27.20 4.49 -5.50
CA LEU A 337 -26.59 3.52 -4.58
C LEU A 337 -27.59 2.49 -4.04
N LEU A 338 -28.85 2.90 -3.83
CA LEU A 338 -29.94 2.03 -3.39
C LEU A 338 -30.48 1.15 -4.53
N ARG A 339 -30.39 1.62 -5.78
CA ARG A 339 -30.79 0.89 -6.99
C ARG A 339 -29.72 -0.07 -7.49
N ALA A 340 -28.45 0.17 -7.13
CA ALA A 340 -27.30 -0.65 -7.50
C ALA A 340 -27.47 -2.13 -7.12
N SER A 341 -26.92 -3.03 -7.94
CA SER A 341 -26.88 -4.45 -7.59
C SER A 341 -25.88 -4.68 -6.45
N ALA A 342 -26.36 -5.26 -5.34
CA ALA A 342 -25.60 -5.36 -4.10
C ALA A 342 -25.31 -6.83 -3.72
N GLU A 343 -24.04 -7.20 -3.76
CA GLU A 343 -23.53 -8.48 -3.25
C GLU A 343 -22.99 -8.30 -1.82
N VAL A 344 -23.37 -9.17 -0.88
CA VAL A 344 -22.88 -9.08 0.51
C VAL A 344 -21.46 -9.63 0.59
N LEU A 345 -20.47 -8.74 0.71
CA LEU A 345 -19.06 -9.13 0.89
C LEU A 345 -18.78 -9.67 2.31
N GLY A 346 -19.47 -9.16 3.33
CA GLY A 346 -19.34 -9.70 4.68
C GLY A 346 -19.95 -8.84 5.80
N LYS A 347 -20.13 -9.47 6.96
CA LYS A 347 -20.56 -8.82 8.22
C LYS A 347 -19.34 -8.66 9.13
N GLY A 348 -18.83 -7.43 9.21
CA GLY A 348 -17.65 -7.05 10.00
C GLY A 348 -18.00 -6.48 11.38
N SER A 349 -16.96 -6.09 12.14
CA SER A 349 -17.06 -5.59 13.52
C SER A 349 -17.97 -4.36 13.66
N TYR A 350 -18.06 -3.54 12.62
CA TYR A 350 -18.69 -2.21 12.64
C TYR A 350 -19.88 -2.07 11.67
N GLY A 351 -20.34 -3.16 11.06
CA GLY A 351 -21.41 -3.11 10.06
C GLY A 351 -21.34 -4.19 8.99
N THR A 352 -22.13 -4.03 7.94
CA THR A 352 -22.15 -4.95 6.78
C THR A 352 -21.58 -4.25 5.56
N ALA A 353 -20.66 -4.92 4.86
CA ALA A 353 -20.07 -4.44 3.62
C ALA A 353 -20.76 -5.11 2.42
N TYR A 354 -21.12 -4.29 1.44
CA TYR A 354 -21.77 -4.67 0.20
C TYR A 354 -20.89 -4.20 -0.96
N LYS A 355 -20.67 -5.06 -1.95
CA LYS A 355 -20.19 -4.65 -3.26
C LYS A 355 -21.40 -4.16 -4.03
N ALA A 356 -21.50 -2.85 -4.19
CA ALA A 356 -22.50 -2.25 -5.06
C ALA A 356 -21.87 -2.11 -6.45
N VAL A 357 -22.43 -2.79 -7.44
CA VAL A 357 -22.17 -2.49 -8.85
C VAL A 357 -23.27 -1.54 -9.29
N LEU A 358 -22.88 -0.27 -9.44
CA LEU A 358 -23.73 0.80 -9.96
C LEU A 358 -24.13 0.49 -11.40
N GLU A 359 -25.17 1.16 -11.90
CA GLU A 359 -25.61 1.01 -13.30
C GLU A 359 -24.44 1.24 -14.25
N ASP A 360 -23.62 2.26 -13.97
CA ASP A 360 -22.43 2.60 -14.73
C ASP A 360 -21.36 1.49 -14.77
N GLY A 361 -21.49 0.38 -14.05
CA GLY A 361 -20.49 -0.69 -13.95
C GLY A 361 -19.35 -0.37 -12.99
N THR A 362 -19.32 0.83 -12.39
CA THR A 362 -18.39 1.13 -11.30
C THR A 362 -18.76 0.26 -10.11
N SER A 363 -17.80 -0.59 -9.72
CA SER A 363 -17.90 -1.36 -8.48
C SER A 363 -17.35 -0.53 -7.31
N VAL A 364 -18.22 -0.23 -6.35
CA VAL A 364 -17.86 0.41 -5.08
C VAL A 364 -18.19 -0.52 -3.90
N VAL A 365 -17.51 -0.33 -2.78
CA VAL A 365 -17.86 -1.00 -1.51
C VAL A 365 -18.64 -0.04 -0.65
N VAL A 366 -19.91 -0.35 -0.42
CA VAL A 366 -20.80 0.36 0.50
C VAL A 366 -20.78 -0.36 1.84
N LYS A 367 -20.32 0.31 2.88
CA LYS A 367 -20.36 -0.20 4.24
C LYS A 367 -21.45 0.51 5.04
N ARG A 368 -22.50 -0.24 5.38
CA ARG A 368 -23.58 0.21 6.26
C ARG A 368 -23.16 -0.02 7.71
N LEU A 369 -22.89 1.07 8.43
CA LEU A 369 -22.44 1.04 9.82
C LEU A 369 -23.60 0.70 10.76
N LYS A 370 -23.29 0.12 11.91
CA LYS A 370 -24.24 -0.18 12.99
C LYS A 370 -23.71 0.30 14.33
N GLU A 371 -24.58 0.62 15.29
CA GLU A 371 -24.17 1.00 16.66
C GLU A 371 -23.24 2.24 16.76
N VAL A 372 -23.29 3.15 15.78
CA VAL A 372 -22.56 4.43 15.82
C VAL A 372 -23.09 5.28 16.99
N ALA A 373 -22.21 5.64 17.91
CA ALA A 373 -22.51 6.45 19.10
C ALA A 373 -22.42 7.95 18.83
N ALA A 374 -21.51 8.34 17.94
CA ALA A 374 -21.16 9.72 17.66
C ALA A 374 -22.30 10.51 16.98
N GLY A 375 -22.44 11.78 17.36
CA GLY A 375 -23.35 12.71 16.71
C GLY A 375 -22.84 13.18 15.33
N LYS A 376 -23.71 13.79 14.53
CA LYS A 376 -23.39 14.25 13.15
C LYS A 376 -22.07 15.02 13.07
N LYS A 377 -21.87 16.01 13.94
CA LYS A 377 -20.66 16.86 13.96
C LYS A 377 -19.38 16.05 14.25
N GLU A 378 -19.44 15.13 15.20
CA GLU A 378 -18.30 14.28 15.58
C GLU A 378 -17.97 13.30 14.46
N PHE A 379 -19.00 12.74 13.82
CA PHE A 379 -18.85 11.88 12.64
C PHE A 379 -18.19 12.63 11.48
N GLU A 380 -18.70 13.80 11.11
CA GLU A 380 -18.15 14.64 10.02
C GLU A 380 -16.69 15.04 10.27
N GLN A 381 -16.34 15.41 11.51
CA GLN A 381 -14.96 15.72 11.91
C GLN A 381 -14.02 14.51 11.77
N GLN A 382 -14.46 13.31 12.15
CA GLN A 382 -13.67 12.10 11.94
C GLN A 382 -13.54 11.74 10.45
N MET A 383 -14.61 11.93 9.66
CA MET A 383 -14.57 11.73 8.21
C MET A 383 -13.57 12.66 7.52
N GLU A 384 -13.45 13.92 7.95
CA GLU A 384 -12.44 14.86 7.42
C GLU A 384 -11.01 14.34 7.65
N VAL A 385 -10.70 13.87 8.86
CA VAL A 385 -9.38 13.30 9.20
C VAL A 385 -9.10 12.04 8.38
N ILE A 386 -10.08 11.12 8.27
CA ILE A 386 -9.98 9.91 7.45
C ILE A 386 -9.75 10.25 5.96
N GLY A 387 -10.41 11.29 5.45
CA GLY A 387 -10.27 11.73 4.06
C GLY A 387 -8.87 12.24 3.70
N ARG A 388 -8.20 12.94 4.63
CA ARG A 388 -6.80 13.38 4.46
C ARG A 388 -5.84 12.19 4.48
N ILE A 389 -5.95 11.35 5.52
CA ILE A 389 -5.10 10.17 5.72
C ILE A 389 -5.26 9.16 4.55
N GLY A 390 -6.46 9.04 4.00
CA GLY A 390 -6.80 8.15 2.88
C GLY A 390 -6.14 8.48 1.53
N GLN A 391 -5.28 9.51 1.45
CA GLN A 391 -4.45 9.78 0.27
C GLN A 391 -3.20 8.87 0.20
N HIS A 392 -2.82 8.22 1.30
CA HIS A 392 -1.66 7.34 1.36
C HIS A 392 -1.91 6.01 0.61
N PRO A 393 -0.97 5.51 -0.23
CA PRO A 393 -1.20 4.35 -1.12
C PRO A 393 -1.58 3.05 -0.38
N ASN A 394 -1.10 2.86 0.85
CA ASN A 394 -1.42 1.70 1.67
C ASN A 394 -2.63 1.88 2.59
N ILE A 395 -3.50 2.85 2.30
CA ILE A 395 -4.77 3.06 3.00
C ILE A 395 -5.89 3.02 1.97
N VAL A 396 -6.97 2.29 2.26
CA VAL A 396 -8.11 2.22 1.34
C VAL A 396 -8.86 3.55 1.35
N PRO A 397 -8.91 4.30 0.23
CA PRO A 397 -9.45 5.65 0.21
C PRO A 397 -10.96 5.65 0.45
N LEU A 398 -11.40 6.44 1.42
CA LEU A 398 -12.81 6.79 1.59
C LEU A 398 -13.21 7.78 0.48
N ARG A 399 -14.25 7.45 -0.28
CA ARG A 399 -14.68 8.19 -1.47
C ARG A 399 -15.91 9.04 -1.22
N ALA A 400 -16.85 8.51 -0.46
CA ALA A 400 -18.00 9.25 0.03
C ALA A 400 -18.48 8.73 1.39
N TYR A 401 -19.27 9.53 2.08
CA TYR A 401 -20.07 9.09 3.22
C TYR A 401 -21.51 9.63 3.15
N TYR A 402 -22.41 8.96 3.84
CA TYR A 402 -23.78 9.41 4.10
C TYR A 402 -24.04 9.36 5.60
N TYR A 403 -24.72 10.38 6.14
CA TYR A 403 -25.15 10.43 7.53
C TYR A 403 -26.60 10.93 7.62
N SER A 404 -27.48 10.10 8.17
CA SER A 404 -28.81 10.50 8.64
C SER A 404 -28.99 10.10 10.12
N LYS A 405 -30.17 10.29 10.71
CA LYS A 405 -30.44 9.79 12.06
C LYS A 405 -30.40 8.26 12.11
N ASP A 406 -30.98 7.61 11.11
CA ASP A 406 -31.19 6.16 11.11
C ASP A 406 -30.02 5.42 10.45
N GLU A 407 -29.46 5.96 9.37
CA GLU A 407 -28.41 5.30 8.56
C GLU A 407 -27.09 6.06 8.60
N LYS A 408 -25.97 5.31 8.46
CA LYS A 408 -24.64 5.85 8.15
C LYS A 408 -23.94 4.91 7.18
N LEU A 409 -23.54 5.43 6.03
CA LEU A 409 -22.88 4.65 4.96
C LEU A 409 -21.48 5.23 4.70
N LEU A 410 -20.52 4.36 4.42
CA LEU A 410 -19.20 4.70 3.91
C LEU A 410 -19.00 4.05 2.54
N VAL A 411 -18.45 4.78 1.58
CA VAL A 411 -18.23 4.30 0.22
C VAL A 411 -16.74 4.31 -0.10
N HIS A 412 -16.22 3.16 -0.53
CA HIS A 412 -14.80 2.96 -0.88
C HIS A 412 -14.67 2.34 -2.28
N ASN A 413 -13.45 2.34 -2.84
CA ASN A 413 -13.16 1.57 -4.05
C ASN A 413 -13.32 0.06 -3.81
N TYR A 414 -13.79 -0.68 -4.81
CA TYR A 414 -13.76 -2.14 -4.80
C TYR A 414 -12.34 -2.67 -5.09
N MET A 415 -11.80 -3.46 -4.17
CA MET A 415 -10.48 -4.09 -4.28
C MET A 415 -10.67 -5.54 -4.78
N SER A 416 -10.40 -5.78 -6.07
CA SER A 416 -10.76 -7.03 -6.76
C SER A 416 -10.02 -8.28 -6.26
N ALA A 417 -8.80 -8.14 -5.74
CA ALA A 417 -8.06 -9.25 -5.14
C ALA A 417 -8.70 -9.73 -3.81
N GLY A 418 -9.43 -8.86 -3.12
CA GLY A 418 -10.09 -9.16 -1.85
C GLY A 418 -9.24 -8.85 -0.62
N SER A 419 -9.50 -9.58 0.48
CA SER A 419 -8.77 -9.40 1.75
C SER A 419 -7.68 -10.46 1.94
N LEU A 420 -6.63 -10.12 2.68
CA LEU A 420 -5.56 -11.04 3.07
C LEU A 420 -6.12 -12.30 3.77
N SER A 421 -7.15 -12.15 4.61
CA SER A 421 -7.82 -13.29 5.26
C SER A 421 -8.38 -14.30 4.26
N ALA A 422 -8.74 -13.88 3.04
CA ALA A 422 -9.24 -14.77 1.99
C ALA A 422 -8.12 -15.46 1.19
N PHE A 423 -6.87 -15.00 1.30
CA PHE A 423 -5.69 -15.69 0.79
C PHE A 423 -5.13 -16.69 1.81
N LEU A 424 -5.08 -16.32 3.10
CA LEU A 424 -4.56 -17.19 4.16
C LEU A 424 -5.55 -18.33 4.51
N HIS A 425 -6.84 -18.01 4.69
CA HIS A 425 -7.84 -18.93 5.26
C HIS A 425 -9.00 -19.27 4.30
N GLY A 426 -8.90 -18.88 3.03
CA GLY A 426 -9.94 -19.13 2.03
C GLY A 426 -9.91 -20.55 1.45
N ASN A 427 -11.08 -21.08 1.05
CA ASN A 427 -11.16 -22.38 0.36
C ASN A 427 -10.39 -22.35 -0.97
N ARG A 428 -9.34 -23.17 -1.07
CA ARG A 428 -8.38 -23.23 -2.20
C ARG A 428 -8.95 -23.80 -3.51
N ALA A 429 -10.23 -24.16 -3.54
CA ALA A 429 -10.90 -24.83 -4.68
C ALA A 429 -10.95 -24.03 -6.00
N GLY A 430 -10.59 -22.74 -5.98
CA GLY A 430 -10.63 -21.84 -7.14
C GLY A 430 -9.30 -21.58 -7.85
N GLY A 431 -8.25 -22.38 -7.62
CA GLY A 431 -6.98 -22.25 -8.33
C GLY A 431 -6.15 -20.99 -7.99
N ARG A 432 -6.36 -20.40 -6.80
CA ARG A 432 -5.54 -19.29 -6.31
C ARG A 432 -4.17 -19.79 -5.86
N THR A 433 -3.11 -19.22 -6.42
CA THR A 433 -1.73 -19.39 -5.93
C THR A 433 -1.63 -18.92 -4.47
N SER A 434 -0.90 -19.67 -3.64
CA SER A 434 -0.59 -19.21 -2.27
C SER A 434 0.35 -18.00 -2.30
N LEU A 435 0.33 -17.21 -1.23
CA LEU A 435 1.25 -16.08 -1.07
C LEU A 435 2.65 -16.60 -0.73
N ASP A 436 3.60 -16.36 -1.62
CA ASP A 436 5.02 -16.59 -1.38
C ASP A 436 5.59 -15.60 -0.34
N TRP A 437 6.87 -15.78 0.00
CA TRP A 437 7.53 -14.93 0.99
C TRP A 437 7.55 -13.45 0.58
N ASN A 438 7.96 -13.16 -0.66
CA ASN A 438 8.06 -11.81 -1.19
C ASN A 438 6.71 -11.08 -1.16
N ALA A 439 5.63 -11.75 -1.55
CA ALA A 439 4.27 -11.20 -1.44
C ALA A 439 3.89 -10.95 0.02
N ARG A 440 4.16 -11.87 0.95
CA ARG A 440 3.86 -11.65 2.39
C ARG A 440 4.65 -10.47 2.95
N VAL A 441 5.94 -10.33 2.68
CA VAL A 441 6.75 -9.18 3.10
C VAL A 441 6.22 -7.88 2.49
N LYS A 442 5.90 -7.86 1.18
CA LYS A 442 5.32 -6.70 0.49
C LYS A 442 3.99 -6.25 1.14
N ILE A 443 3.11 -7.19 1.44
CA ILE A 443 1.82 -6.93 2.10
C ILE A 443 2.05 -6.43 3.54
N CYS A 444 2.97 -7.02 4.30
CA CYS A 444 3.34 -6.61 5.64
C CYS A 444 3.85 -5.16 5.66
N LEU A 445 4.84 -4.85 4.81
CA LEU A 445 5.46 -3.53 4.71
C LEU A 445 4.46 -2.46 4.29
N GLY A 446 3.64 -2.73 3.27
CA GLY A 446 2.57 -1.83 2.87
C GLY A 446 1.60 -1.54 4.02
N THR A 447 1.11 -2.60 4.67
CA THR A 447 0.20 -2.47 5.81
C THR A 447 0.84 -1.69 6.96
N ALA A 448 2.11 -1.92 7.28
CA ALA A 448 2.87 -1.21 8.30
C ALA A 448 2.96 0.30 8.00
N ARG A 449 3.31 0.67 6.76
CA ARG A 449 3.35 2.07 6.29
C ARG A 449 1.99 2.74 6.42
N GLY A 450 0.91 2.04 6.05
CA GLY A 450 -0.46 2.52 6.24
C GLY A 450 -0.82 2.80 7.71
N ILE A 451 -0.41 1.95 8.66
CA ILE A 451 -0.68 2.18 10.09
C ILE A 451 0.23 3.28 10.67
N ALA A 452 1.50 3.36 10.24
CA ALA A 452 2.41 4.42 10.63
C ALA A 452 1.86 5.81 10.22
N GLN A 453 1.32 5.93 9.00
CA GLN A 453 0.63 7.14 8.53
C GLN A 453 -0.57 7.51 9.42
N ILE A 454 -1.40 6.54 9.79
CA ILE A 454 -2.55 6.74 10.71
C ILE A 454 -2.09 7.30 12.06
N HIS A 455 -0.99 6.78 12.62
CA HIS A 455 -0.45 7.22 13.91
C HIS A 455 0.21 8.60 13.84
N SER A 456 0.81 8.94 12.69
CA SER A 456 1.48 10.22 12.44
C SER A 456 0.48 11.35 12.20
N GLU A 457 -0.32 11.28 11.14
CA GLU A 457 -1.19 12.39 10.71
C GLU A 457 -2.44 12.57 11.58
N GLY A 458 -2.95 11.50 12.19
CA GLY A 458 -4.07 11.59 13.13
C GLY A 458 -3.66 12.12 14.51
N GLY A 459 -2.35 12.12 14.82
CA GLY A 459 -1.81 12.49 16.12
C GLY A 459 -2.10 11.47 17.24
N ALA A 460 -1.53 11.71 18.42
CA ALA A 460 -1.42 10.73 19.52
C ALA A 460 -2.75 10.13 20.06
N LYS A 461 -3.91 10.71 19.73
CA LYS A 461 -5.24 10.19 20.12
C LYS A 461 -5.96 9.44 18.99
N PHE A 462 -5.42 9.44 17.78
CA PHE A 462 -5.98 8.74 16.64
C PHE A 462 -5.25 7.41 16.43
N PHE A 463 -6.05 6.37 16.19
CA PHE A 463 -5.63 4.98 16.05
C PHE A 463 -6.73 4.23 15.28
N HIS A 464 -6.41 3.06 14.76
CA HIS A 464 -7.33 2.25 13.97
C HIS A 464 -8.29 1.41 14.84
N GLY A 465 -7.78 0.73 15.86
CA GLY A 465 -8.55 -0.04 16.85
C GLY A 465 -9.27 -1.29 16.33
N ASN A 466 -9.03 -1.73 15.08
CA ASN A 466 -9.65 -2.92 14.47
C ASN A 466 -8.78 -3.50 13.34
N ILE A 467 -7.46 -3.54 13.54
CA ILE A 467 -6.51 -4.15 12.60
C ILE A 467 -6.65 -5.68 12.66
N LYS A 468 -6.74 -6.32 11.48
CA LYS A 468 -6.88 -7.77 11.29
C LYS A 468 -6.79 -8.14 9.81
N ALA A 469 -6.55 -9.41 9.46
CA ALA A 469 -6.40 -9.85 8.07
C ALA A 469 -7.65 -9.63 7.20
N SER A 470 -8.85 -9.58 7.77
CA SER A 470 -10.08 -9.25 7.00
C SER A 470 -10.15 -7.78 6.59
N ASN A 471 -9.35 -6.92 7.22
CA ASN A 471 -9.32 -5.47 7.03
C ASN A 471 -8.10 -4.99 6.24
N VAL A 472 -7.15 -5.89 5.95
CA VAL A 472 -6.10 -5.68 4.97
C VAL A 472 -6.64 -6.13 3.62
N LEU A 473 -6.92 -5.18 2.73
CA LEU A 473 -7.32 -5.44 1.36
C LEU A 473 -6.08 -5.38 0.45
N LEU A 474 -6.06 -6.21 -0.60
CA LEU A 474 -4.94 -6.28 -1.52
C LEU A 474 -5.25 -5.55 -2.82
N THR A 475 -4.26 -4.85 -3.37
CA THR A 475 -4.30 -4.38 -4.77
C THR A 475 -4.13 -5.56 -5.74
N PRO A 476 -4.40 -5.39 -7.05
CA PRO A 476 -4.03 -6.39 -8.06
C PRO A 476 -2.54 -6.76 -8.06
N ASP A 477 -1.67 -5.82 -7.66
CA ASP A 477 -0.22 -6.00 -7.54
C ASP A 477 0.22 -6.59 -6.18
N LEU A 478 -0.73 -7.03 -5.34
CA LEU A 478 -0.49 -7.55 -3.98
C LEU A 478 0.16 -6.55 -3.01
N ASP A 479 -0.11 -5.25 -3.17
CA ASP A 479 0.17 -4.26 -2.10
C ASP A 479 -0.89 -4.37 -1.01
N GLY A 480 -0.44 -4.37 0.26
CA GLY A 480 -1.32 -4.34 1.42
C GLY A 480 -1.87 -2.94 1.67
N CYS A 481 -3.20 -2.80 1.69
CA CYS A 481 -3.92 -1.57 2.00
C CYS A 481 -4.85 -1.77 3.20
N ILE A 482 -4.71 -0.95 4.24
CA ILE A 482 -5.54 -1.05 5.46
C ILE A 482 -6.89 -0.34 5.29
N SER A 483 -7.97 -0.94 5.81
CA SER A 483 -9.36 -0.46 5.68
C SER A 483 -10.11 -0.42 7.03
N ASP A 484 -11.20 0.35 7.11
CA ASP A 484 -11.92 0.71 8.35
C ASP A 484 -11.13 1.63 9.31
N VAL A 485 -10.28 2.49 8.74
CA VAL A 485 -9.49 3.49 9.48
C VAL A 485 -10.39 4.46 10.25
N GLY A 486 -9.97 4.82 11.48
CA GLY A 486 -10.59 5.89 12.26
C GLY A 486 -12.01 5.61 12.78
N LEU A 487 -12.59 4.43 12.54
CA LEU A 487 -13.97 4.14 12.93
C LEU A 487 -14.12 3.84 14.42
N ALA A 488 -13.13 3.24 15.08
CA ALA A 488 -13.25 2.77 16.46
C ALA A 488 -13.79 3.80 17.48
N PRO A 489 -13.38 5.10 17.46
CA PRO A 489 -13.91 6.11 18.37
C PRO A 489 -15.37 6.52 18.12
N LEU A 490 -15.93 6.23 16.94
CA LEU A 490 -17.32 6.58 16.57
C LEU A 490 -18.35 5.54 17.01
N MET A 491 -17.91 4.35 17.40
CA MET A 491 -18.78 3.20 17.68
C MET A 491 -19.08 3.08 19.17
N ASN A 492 -20.28 2.60 19.52
CA ASN A 492 -20.48 2.01 20.83
C ASN A 492 -19.58 0.78 21.01
N PHE A 493 -19.26 0.44 22.25
CA PHE A 493 -18.51 -0.79 22.54
C PHE A 493 -19.26 -2.02 22.01
N PRO A 494 -18.70 -2.74 21.02
CA PRO A 494 -19.47 -3.75 20.31
C PRO A 494 -19.85 -4.90 21.24
N THR A 495 -21.15 -5.16 21.33
CA THR A 495 -21.76 -6.21 22.15
C THR A 495 -21.31 -7.62 21.74
N THR A 496 -20.93 -7.80 20.47
CA THR A 496 -20.51 -9.09 19.91
C THR A 496 -19.04 -9.40 20.24
N MET A 497 -18.78 -9.81 21.49
CA MET A 497 -17.41 -9.98 22.03
C MET A 497 -16.51 -10.96 21.26
N TYR A 498 -17.06 -12.00 20.63
CA TYR A 498 -16.29 -13.20 20.26
C TYR A 498 -15.44 -13.13 18.98
N ARG A 499 -15.74 -12.26 18.01
CA ARG A 499 -15.13 -12.32 16.66
C ARG A 499 -13.80 -11.58 16.49
N THR A 500 -13.32 -10.85 17.49
CA THR A 500 -12.08 -10.05 17.41
C THR A 500 -11.10 -10.31 18.55
N ILE A 501 -11.38 -11.26 19.45
CA ILE A 501 -10.56 -11.53 20.64
C ILE A 501 -9.09 -11.79 20.27
N GLY A 502 -8.81 -12.56 19.22
CA GLY A 502 -7.46 -12.98 18.84
C GLY A 502 -6.49 -11.85 18.43
N TYR A 503 -6.98 -10.69 17.99
CA TYR A 503 -6.13 -9.53 17.65
C TYR A 503 -6.05 -8.49 18.77
N ARG A 504 -6.91 -8.58 19.81
CA ARG A 504 -6.99 -7.53 20.84
C ARG A 504 -5.84 -7.63 21.82
N ALA A 505 -5.16 -6.50 22.03
CA ALA A 505 -4.14 -6.39 23.05
C ALA A 505 -4.71 -6.61 24.47
N PRO A 506 -3.96 -7.24 25.40
CA PRO A 506 -4.46 -7.60 26.73
C PRO A 506 -5.06 -6.41 27.50
N GLU A 507 -4.42 -5.25 27.44
CA GLU A 507 -4.89 -4.04 28.12
C GLU A 507 -6.21 -3.49 27.54
N VAL A 508 -6.51 -3.76 26.26
CA VAL A 508 -7.78 -3.38 25.62
C VAL A 508 -8.90 -4.32 26.06
N ILE A 509 -8.58 -5.60 26.30
CA ILE A 509 -9.56 -6.57 26.83
C ILE A 509 -9.97 -6.17 28.25
N GLU A 510 -9.00 -5.77 29.08
CA GLU A 510 -9.21 -5.34 30.47
C GLU A 510 -9.88 -3.96 30.57
N THR A 511 -9.28 -2.92 29.98
CA THR A 511 -9.71 -1.52 30.18
C THR A 511 -10.80 -1.07 29.21
N ARG A 512 -11.05 -1.83 28.13
CA ARG A 512 -11.82 -1.43 26.95
C ARG A 512 -11.28 -0.18 26.24
N LYS A 513 -10.07 0.28 26.51
CA LYS A 513 -9.49 1.48 25.86
C LYS A 513 -8.42 1.10 24.84
N ALA A 514 -8.73 1.28 23.57
CA ALA A 514 -7.76 1.15 22.48
C ALA A 514 -6.79 2.35 22.43
N SER A 515 -5.62 2.12 21.84
CA SER A 515 -4.51 3.07 21.70
C SER A 515 -3.61 2.71 20.51
N GLN A 516 -2.70 3.61 20.14
CA GLN A 516 -1.68 3.32 19.12
C GLN A 516 -0.82 2.09 19.46
N LYS A 517 -0.46 1.87 20.75
CA LYS A 517 0.25 0.64 21.17
C LYS A 517 -0.60 -0.62 21.05
N SER A 518 -1.94 -0.52 21.08
CA SER A 518 -2.82 -1.66 20.82
C SER A 518 -2.98 -1.97 19.33
N ASP A 519 -2.83 -0.97 18.46
CA ASP A 519 -2.71 -1.20 17.02
C ASP A 519 -1.42 -1.97 16.69
N VAL A 520 -0.29 -1.57 17.31
CA VAL A 520 1.00 -2.29 17.17
C VAL A 520 0.84 -3.76 17.57
N TYR A 521 0.18 -4.05 18.68
CA TYR A 521 -0.12 -5.45 19.07
C TYR A 521 -0.97 -6.17 18.01
N SER A 522 -2.03 -5.52 17.53
CA SER A 522 -2.93 -6.09 16.51
C SER A 522 -2.19 -6.38 15.19
N PHE A 523 -1.24 -5.52 14.82
CA PHE A 523 -0.33 -5.73 13.69
C PHE A 523 0.69 -6.85 13.96
N GLY A 524 1.21 -6.98 15.18
CA GLY A 524 2.04 -8.12 15.56
C GLY A 524 1.31 -9.45 15.42
N VAL A 525 0.04 -9.54 15.81
CA VAL A 525 -0.80 -10.72 15.58
C VAL A 525 -0.97 -11.01 14.08
N LEU A 526 -1.17 -9.96 13.28
CA LEU A 526 -1.25 -10.08 11.82
C LEU A 526 0.04 -10.63 11.19
N LEU A 527 1.22 -10.20 11.68
CA LEU A 527 2.51 -10.77 11.25
C LEU A 527 2.63 -12.25 11.63
N LEU A 528 2.25 -12.63 12.86
CA LEU A 528 2.24 -14.04 13.27
C LEU A 528 1.28 -14.89 12.42
N GLU A 529 0.11 -14.36 12.09
CA GLU A 529 -0.86 -15.01 11.19
C GLU A 529 -0.29 -15.22 9.78
N MET A 530 0.44 -14.22 9.23
CA MET A 530 1.13 -14.35 7.95
C MET A 530 2.33 -15.30 7.98
N LEU A 531 3.09 -15.37 9.07
CA LEU A 531 4.24 -16.26 9.20
C LEU A 531 3.84 -17.72 9.40
N THR A 532 2.80 -17.96 10.18
CA THR A 532 2.37 -19.31 10.61
C THR A 532 1.30 -19.94 9.71
N GLY A 533 0.61 -19.14 8.91
CA GLY A 533 -0.61 -19.55 8.20
C GLY A 533 -1.80 -19.89 9.12
N LYS A 534 -1.67 -19.67 10.44
CA LYS A 534 -2.66 -20.08 11.44
C LYS A 534 -3.57 -18.92 11.83
N ALA A 535 -4.87 -19.20 11.96
CA ALA A 535 -5.84 -18.23 12.45
C ALA A 535 -5.49 -17.78 13.89
N PRO A 536 -5.65 -16.48 14.24
CA PRO A 536 -5.30 -15.92 15.56
C PRO A 536 -5.98 -16.56 16.78
N LEU A 537 -7.08 -17.27 16.53
CA LEU A 537 -7.83 -18.07 17.51
C LEU A 537 -8.02 -19.46 16.94
N GLN A 538 -7.48 -20.46 17.63
CA GLN A 538 -7.79 -21.85 17.39
C GLN A 538 -8.75 -22.34 18.47
N VAL A 539 -9.71 -23.18 18.06
CA VAL A 539 -10.59 -23.92 18.99
C VAL A 539 -10.32 -25.41 18.77
N PRO A 540 -9.32 -26.00 19.45
CA PRO A 540 -9.14 -27.44 19.47
C PRO A 540 -10.22 -28.09 20.35
N GLY A 541 -10.60 -29.33 20.03
CA GLY A 541 -11.71 -30.04 20.67
C GLY A 541 -11.51 -30.48 22.12
N HIS A 542 -10.41 -30.10 22.80
CA HIS A 542 -10.20 -30.36 24.22
C HIS A 542 -9.37 -29.23 24.87
N ASP A 543 -9.88 -28.78 26.02
CA ASP A 543 -9.31 -27.89 27.05
C ASP A 543 -8.30 -26.80 26.67
N SER A 544 -8.77 -25.56 26.87
CA SER A 544 -8.11 -24.25 26.73
C SER A 544 -8.01 -23.66 25.31
N VAL A 545 -8.64 -22.49 25.16
CA VAL A 545 -8.48 -21.62 23.97
C VAL A 545 -7.13 -20.91 24.08
N VAL A 546 -6.18 -21.28 23.22
CA VAL A 546 -4.85 -20.65 23.15
C VAL A 546 -4.87 -19.62 22.02
N ASP A 547 -4.58 -18.36 22.33
CA ASP A 547 -4.35 -17.32 21.32
C ASP A 547 -3.03 -17.55 20.57
N LEU A 548 -2.97 -17.14 19.30
CA LEU A 548 -1.80 -17.37 18.45
C LEU A 548 -0.49 -16.79 19.05
N PRO A 549 -0.44 -15.58 19.64
CA PRO A 549 0.73 -15.09 20.36
C PRO A 549 1.23 -16.00 21.48
N ARG A 550 0.34 -16.63 22.25
CA ARG A 550 0.72 -17.60 23.29
C ARG A 550 1.18 -18.92 22.70
N TRP A 551 0.57 -19.41 21.62
CA TRP A 551 1.01 -20.61 20.92
C TRP A 551 2.42 -20.43 20.34
N VAL A 552 2.67 -19.36 19.57
CA VAL A 552 4.00 -19.08 19.01
C VAL A 552 5.05 -18.97 20.11
N ARG A 553 4.75 -18.24 21.21
CA ARG A 553 5.64 -18.15 22.39
C ARG A 553 5.84 -19.47 23.13
N SER A 554 4.98 -20.47 22.94
CA SER A 554 5.20 -21.80 23.53
C SER A 554 6.11 -22.68 22.69
N VAL A 555 6.03 -22.56 21.35
CA VAL A 555 6.86 -23.33 20.40
C VAL A 555 8.28 -22.77 20.32
N VAL A 556 8.43 -21.45 20.10
CA VAL A 556 9.74 -20.73 20.04
C VAL A 556 10.57 -20.86 21.34
N ARG A 557 9.94 -21.35 22.42
CA ARG A 557 10.48 -21.53 23.78
C ARG A 557 10.81 -23.00 24.09
N GLU A 558 10.54 -23.90 23.16
CA GLU A 558 10.80 -25.34 23.34
C GLU A 558 11.81 -25.88 22.35
N GLU A 559 11.95 -25.24 21.17
CA GLU A 559 13.17 -25.10 20.32
C GLU A 559 12.86 -24.09 19.19
N TRP A 560 13.85 -23.47 18.52
CA TRP A 560 13.62 -22.69 17.29
C TRP A 560 13.34 -23.61 16.09
N THR A 561 12.13 -24.18 16.06
CA THR A 561 11.70 -25.12 15.03
C THR A 561 11.09 -24.40 13.82
N ALA A 562 11.46 -24.81 12.60
CA ALA A 562 10.78 -24.38 11.37
C ALA A 562 9.26 -24.68 11.35
N GLU A 563 8.77 -25.54 12.25
CA GLU A 563 7.35 -25.85 12.52
C GLU A 563 6.48 -24.65 12.92
N VAL A 564 7.09 -23.53 13.31
CA VAL A 564 6.35 -22.27 13.52
C VAL A 564 5.84 -21.72 12.19
N PHE A 565 6.61 -21.86 11.12
CA PHE A 565 6.31 -21.24 9.84
C PHE A 565 5.31 -22.05 9.02
N ASP A 566 4.58 -21.34 8.16
CA ASP A 566 3.72 -21.94 7.15
C ASP A 566 4.55 -22.88 6.25
N VAL A 567 4.11 -24.14 6.13
CA VAL A 567 4.75 -25.19 5.32
C VAL A 567 4.95 -24.76 3.86
N GLU A 568 4.17 -23.80 3.36
CA GLU A 568 4.32 -23.25 2.00
C GLU A 568 5.48 -22.25 1.89
N LEU A 569 5.86 -21.58 2.98
CA LEU A 569 7.03 -20.71 3.03
C LEU A 569 8.32 -21.54 3.13
N VAL A 570 8.37 -22.54 4.03
CA VAL A 570 9.54 -23.41 4.30
C VAL A 570 10.04 -24.17 3.04
N ARG A 571 9.24 -24.22 1.96
CA ARG A 571 9.64 -24.78 0.66
C ARG A 571 10.62 -23.90 -0.14
N HIS A 572 10.78 -22.63 0.22
CA HIS A 572 11.67 -21.71 -0.48
C HIS A 572 13.05 -21.69 0.19
N GLN A 573 14.11 -21.77 -0.61
CA GLN A 573 15.48 -21.75 -0.12
C GLN A 573 15.91 -20.32 0.27
N HIS A 574 16.83 -20.22 1.24
CA HIS A 574 17.51 -18.98 1.66
C HIS A 574 16.65 -17.87 2.34
N ILE A 575 15.36 -18.10 2.62
CA ILE A 575 14.50 -17.09 3.29
C ILE A 575 14.35 -17.28 4.82
N GLU A 576 14.97 -18.30 5.40
CA GLU A 576 14.77 -18.66 6.82
C GLU A 576 15.21 -17.55 7.80
N GLU A 577 16.36 -16.92 7.54
CA GLU A 577 16.86 -15.80 8.34
C GLU A 577 15.90 -14.59 8.30
N GLU A 578 15.35 -14.27 7.14
CA GLU A 578 14.36 -13.19 6.98
C GLU A 578 13.05 -13.50 7.70
N MET A 579 12.57 -14.76 7.63
CA MET A 579 11.39 -15.21 8.36
C MET A 579 11.59 -15.13 9.88
N VAL A 580 12.78 -15.47 10.38
CA VAL A 580 13.16 -15.34 11.79
C VAL A 580 13.20 -13.86 12.21
N GLN A 581 13.78 -12.97 11.39
CA GLN A 581 13.79 -11.52 11.66
C GLN A 581 12.36 -10.95 11.72
N MET A 582 11.49 -11.31 10.76
CA MET A 582 10.08 -10.91 10.78
C MET A 582 9.32 -11.46 12.00
N LEU A 583 9.62 -12.69 12.43
CA LEU A 583 9.06 -13.30 13.63
C LEU A 583 9.47 -12.54 14.91
N GLN A 584 10.72 -12.08 14.99
CA GLN A 584 11.18 -11.24 16.09
C GLN A 584 10.45 -9.89 16.14
N ILE A 585 10.24 -9.24 14.98
CA ILE A 585 9.43 -8.01 14.87
C ILE A 585 7.99 -8.27 15.36
N ALA A 586 7.38 -9.37 14.92
CA ALA A 586 6.04 -9.77 15.34
C ALA A 586 5.95 -9.98 16.87
N LEU A 587 6.92 -10.68 17.46
CA LEU A 587 6.98 -10.95 18.91
C LEU A 587 7.19 -9.68 19.76
N ALA A 588 7.99 -8.72 19.27
CA ALA A 588 8.14 -7.39 19.88
C ALA A 588 6.83 -6.59 19.80
N CYS A 589 6.14 -6.63 18.66
CA CYS A 589 4.84 -5.99 18.49
C CYS A 589 3.76 -6.56 19.45
N VAL A 590 3.71 -7.88 19.66
CA VAL A 590 2.75 -8.51 20.59
C VAL A 590 3.18 -8.50 22.07
N ALA A 591 4.17 -7.68 22.48
CA ALA A 591 4.64 -7.61 23.86
C ALA A 591 3.50 -7.34 24.87
N LYS A 592 3.53 -7.98 26.04
CA LYS A 592 2.43 -7.90 27.01
C LYS A 592 2.25 -6.47 27.55
N ALA A 593 3.34 -5.79 27.89
CA ALA A 593 3.33 -4.39 28.29
C ALA A 593 3.27 -3.47 27.05
N PRO A 594 2.34 -2.50 26.97
CA PRO A 594 2.22 -1.59 25.83
C PRO A 594 3.46 -0.74 25.58
N ASP A 595 4.17 -0.35 26.65
CA ASP A 595 5.34 0.53 26.56
C ASP A 595 6.53 -0.17 25.89
N MET A 596 6.65 -1.49 26.08
CA MET A 596 7.67 -2.35 25.46
C MET A 596 7.46 -2.64 23.98
N ARG A 597 6.33 -2.23 23.39
CA ARG A 597 6.08 -2.41 21.95
C ARG A 597 6.77 -1.30 21.16
N PRO A 598 7.36 -1.57 19.98
CA PRO A 598 7.87 -0.52 19.10
C PRO A 598 6.74 0.45 18.66
N LYS A 599 7.11 1.59 18.10
CA LYS A 599 6.17 2.43 17.32
C LYS A 599 6.07 1.92 15.87
N MET A 600 5.01 2.26 15.15
CA MET A 600 4.80 1.74 13.79
C MET A 600 5.82 2.25 12.76
N ASP A 601 6.38 3.45 12.93
CA ASP A 601 7.50 3.97 12.14
C ASP A 601 8.79 3.16 12.38
N GLU A 602 9.06 2.78 13.64
CA GLU A 602 10.15 1.86 13.98
C GLU A 602 9.91 0.47 13.36
N VAL A 603 8.67 -0.02 13.35
CA VAL A 603 8.30 -1.30 12.71
C VAL A 603 8.48 -1.26 11.19
N VAL A 604 8.11 -0.16 10.52
CA VAL A 604 8.36 0.01 9.08
C VAL A 604 9.86 -0.11 8.78
N ARG A 605 10.70 0.64 9.51
CA ARG A 605 12.16 0.57 9.35
C ARG A 605 12.71 -0.83 9.60
N MET A 606 12.22 -1.52 10.63
CA MET A 606 12.62 -2.92 10.91
C MET A 606 12.29 -3.87 9.76
N ILE A 607 11.15 -3.70 9.09
CA ILE A 607 10.77 -4.55 7.94
C ILE A 607 11.56 -4.18 6.68
N GLU A 608 11.88 -2.90 6.48
CA GLU A 608 12.69 -2.43 5.34
C GLU A 608 14.14 -2.93 5.42
N GLU A 609 14.72 -3.00 6.63
CA GLU A 609 16.08 -3.49 6.84
C GLU A 609 16.25 -4.98 6.47
N ILE A 610 15.19 -5.79 6.55
CA ILE A 610 15.20 -7.19 6.08
C ILE A 610 15.48 -7.25 4.56
N GLN A 611 14.83 -6.41 3.75
CA GLN A 611 14.94 -6.42 2.28
C GLN A 611 16.29 -5.89 1.75
N HIS A 612 17.01 -5.09 2.54
CA HIS A 612 18.28 -4.49 2.09
C HIS A 612 19.50 -5.41 2.19
N SER A 613 19.33 -6.60 2.79
CA SER A 613 20.34 -7.66 2.92
C SER A 613 20.93 -8.08 1.57
N ASP A 614 20.08 -8.39 0.59
CA ASP A 614 20.48 -8.89 -0.73
C ASP A 614 21.21 -7.85 -1.59
N SER A 615 20.86 -6.57 -1.43
CA SER A 615 21.38 -5.50 -2.30
C SER A 615 22.88 -5.26 -2.12
N LYS A 616 23.44 -5.56 -0.94
CA LYS A 616 24.85 -5.32 -0.61
C LYS A 616 25.79 -6.43 -1.08
N ASN A 617 25.30 -7.66 -1.24
CA ASN A 617 26.14 -8.81 -1.58
C ASN A 617 26.58 -8.86 -3.05
N SER A 618 26.05 -8.00 -3.93
CA SER A 618 26.37 -7.98 -5.36
C SER A 618 27.21 -6.78 -5.84
N GLN A 619 27.49 -5.79 -4.98
CA GLN A 619 28.38 -4.64 -5.33
C GLN A 619 29.14 -4.10 -4.11
N GLN A 620 30.29 -4.71 -3.77
CA GLN A 620 31.58 -4.04 -3.52
C GLN A 620 32.62 -4.99 -2.91
N SER A 621 33.67 -5.28 -3.67
CA SER A 621 34.99 -5.59 -3.12
C SER A 621 35.73 -4.29 -2.84
N GLY A 622 36.03 -3.99 -1.57
CA GLY A 622 36.80 -2.80 -1.19
C GLY A 622 36.43 -2.32 0.22
N LEU A 623 37.43 -2.01 1.04
CA LEU A 623 37.22 -1.55 2.40
C LEU A 623 36.58 -0.16 2.43
N ASP A 624 35.53 -0.01 3.24
CA ASP A 624 35.37 1.10 4.18
C ASP A 624 34.38 0.68 5.27
N GLU A 625 34.63 1.08 6.52
CA GLU A 625 33.80 0.69 7.66
C GLU A 625 32.47 1.44 7.67
N MET A 626 31.34 0.72 7.73
CA MET A 626 30.06 1.33 8.10
C MET A 626 29.26 0.42 9.03
N HIS A 627 29.02 0.91 10.26
CA HIS A 627 28.32 0.19 11.32
C HIS A 627 26.90 -0.26 10.92
N PRO A 628 26.46 -1.48 11.30
CA PRO A 628 25.05 -1.85 11.22
C PRO A 628 24.23 -1.16 12.33
N PRO A 629 22.92 -0.91 12.11
CA PRO A 629 22.05 -0.35 13.13
C PRO A 629 21.89 -1.31 14.32
N LYS A 630 21.99 -0.76 15.53
CA LYS A 630 21.88 -1.52 16.78
C LYS A 630 20.41 -1.93 17.03
N PHE A 631 20.06 -3.18 16.73
CA PHE A 631 18.87 -3.79 17.32
C PHE A 631 19.14 -4.28 18.74
N LYS A 632 18.24 -3.92 19.67
CA LYS A 632 18.33 -4.28 21.08
C LYS A 632 16.93 -4.54 21.61
N TRP A 633 16.58 -5.81 21.78
CA TRP A 633 15.33 -6.25 22.42
C TRP A 633 15.61 -7.33 23.46
N PHE A 634 14.91 -7.25 24.60
CA PHE A 634 14.93 -8.22 25.68
C PHE A 634 13.50 -8.65 25.99
N CYS A 635 13.21 -9.95 26.02
CA CYS A 635 12.05 -10.48 26.76
C CYS A 635 12.18 -12.00 27.01
N CYS A 636 12.64 -12.40 28.20
CA CYS A 636 12.64 -13.80 28.63
C CYS A 636 11.44 -14.09 29.55
N LEU A 637 10.61 -15.07 29.23
CA LEU A 637 9.71 -15.70 30.22
C LEU A 637 9.47 -17.20 29.92
N GLY A 638 10.26 -18.04 30.60
CA GLY A 638 9.97 -19.45 30.86
C GLY A 638 10.77 -20.46 30.03
N LYS A 639 11.12 -21.57 30.70
CA LYS A 639 11.63 -22.86 30.19
C LYS A 639 13.02 -22.93 29.50
N LYS A 640 13.55 -24.17 29.66
CA LYS A 640 14.77 -24.83 29.15
C LYS A 640 16.11 -24.09 29.29
N GLU A 641 17.14 -24.88 29.56
CA GLU A 641 18.50 -24.45 29.93
C GLU A 641 19.38 -24.16 28.69
N GLU A 642 18.84 -24.39 27.49
CA GLU A 642 19.58 -24.48 26.23
C GLU A 642 19.47 -23.21 25.36
N ASP A 643 18.51 -22.30 25.61
CA ASP A 643 18.27 -21.08 24.82
C ASP A 643 19.07 -19.83 25.26
N TYR A 644 20.08 -19.96 26.13
CA TYR A 644 20.78 -18.82 26.76
C TYR A 644 22.17 -18.55 26.18
N ILE A 645 22.28 -18.11 24.92
CA ILE A 645 23.50 -17.51 24.35
C ILE A 645 23.07 -16.29 23.50
N THR A 646 23.31 -15.04 23.90
CA THR A 646 24.57 -14.32 23.59
C THR A 646 24.63 -12.97 24.32
N VAL A 647 25.68 -12.73 25.11
CA VAL A 647 26.34 -11.42 25.32
C VAL A 647 27.83 -11.72 25.56
N LEU A 648 28.75 -10.88 25.04
CA LEU A 648 30.24 -10.97 25.08
C LEU A 648 30.94 -11.45 23.79
N GLN A 649 30.59 -10.90 22.62
CA GLN A 649 31.33 -11.14 21.36
C GLN A 649 32.65 -10.34 21.21
N SER A 650 33.13 -9.66 22.25
CA SER A 650 34.40 -8.91 22.26
C SER A 650 35.57 -9.63 22.94
N PHE A 651 35.37 -10.83 23.48
CA PHE A 651 36.42 -11.60 24.17
C PHE A 651 36.91 -12.78 23.31
N GLY A 652 38.19 -12.74 22.96
CA GLY A 652 38.78 -13.62 21.94
C GLY A 652 38.57 -15.11 22.18
N ARG A 653 37.69 -15.72 21.37
CA ARG A 653 37.42 -17.18 21.27
C ARG A 653 37.04 -17.89 22.58
N LEU A 654 36.28 -17.24 23.47
CA LEU A 654 35.81 -17.87 24.71
C LEU A 654 34.33 -17.56 25.03
N ASN A 655 33.44 -18.54 24.80
CA ASN A 655 32.00 -18.43 25.01
C ASN A 655 31.60 -18.60 26.49
N VAL A 656 31.90 -17.61 27.32
CA VAL A 656 31.46 -17.57 28.72
C VAL A 656 30.01 -17.05 28.81
N VAL A 657 29.13 -17.83 29.45
CA VAL A 657 27.68 -17.57 29.57
C VAL A 657 27.23 -17.47 31.03
N ILE A 658 27.24 -16.28 31.61
CA ILE A 658 26.67 -16.02 32.95
C ILE A 658 25.15 -15.88 32.79
N ALA A 659 24.38 -16.82 33.35
CA ALA A 659 22.91 -16.80 33.29
C ALA A 659 22.29 -16.31 34.60
N ASN A 660 21.22 -15.52 34.49
CA ASN A 660 20.46 -14.97 35.61
C ASN A 660 19.04 -15.56 35.60
N VAL A 661 18.56 -16.06 36.75
CA VAL A 661 17.29 -16.80 36.87
C VAL A 661 16.37 -16.21 37.95
N ARG A 662 15.10 -15.98 37.57
CA ARG A 662 13.83 -16.29 38.29
C ARG A 662 12.68 -15.45 37.69
N GLY A 663 11.44 -15.91 37.61
CA GLY A 663 10.74 -16.88 38.47
C GLY A 663 9.54 -16.16 39.10
N GLU A 664 8.37 -16.81 39.19
CA GLU A 664 7.10 -16.09 39.40
C GLU A 664 6.99 -15.35 40.74
N LYS A 665 6.36 -14.16 40.67
CA LYS A 665 6.29 -13.19 41.77
C LYS A 665 5.33 -13.56 42.91
N LYS A 666 4.45 -14.55 42.75
CA LYS A 666 3.30 -14.78 43.64
C LYS A 666 3.53 -15.66 44.89
N GLU A 667 4.64 -16.39 45.00
CA GLU A 667 5.01 -17.07 46.26
C GLU A 667 6.07 -16.33 47.09
N TRP A 668 6.88 -15.47 46.47
CA TRP A 668 8.05 -14.86 47.13
C TRP A 668 7.71 -13.64 48.00
N GLU A 669 6.60 -12.93 47.73
CA GLU A 669 6.19 -11.75 48.50
C GLU A 669 5.67 -12.06 49.93
N LYS A 670 5.64 -13.34 50.34
CA LYS A 670 5.21 -13.75 51.69
C LYS A 670 6.33 -13.85 52.75
N HIS A 671 7.61 -13.82 52.39
CA HIS A 671 8.69 -14.16 53.35
C HIS A 671 9.90 -13.22 53.46
N PHE A 672 10.16 -12.30 52.53
CA PHE A 672 11.30 -11.37 52.68
C PHE A 672 10.94 -9.93 52.28
N THR A 673 10.96 -9.04 53.27
CA THR A 673 10.85 -7.59 53.08
C THR A 673 12.24 -6.97 53.19
N ILE A 674 12.81 -6.51 52.08
CA ILE A 674 13.95 -5.60 52.10
C ILE A 674 13.57 -4.37 51.26
N LYS A 675 13.32 -3.26 51.94
CA LYS A 675 13.22 -1.95 51.31
C LYS A 675 14.59 -1.56 50.75
N ARG A 676 14.61 -0.95 49.57
CA ARG A 676 15.80 -0.28 49.03
C ARG A 676 15.98 1.07 49.76
N GLU A 677 16.39 1.03 51.01
CA GLU A 677 16.87 2.23 51.72
C GLU A 677 18.31 2.54 51.28
N LYS A 678 18.64 3.84 51.26
CA LYS A 678 20.00 4.30 50.91
C LYS A 678 20.97 3.81 51.98
N ILE A 679 21.90 2.93 51.61
CA ILE A 679 23.06 2.56 52.42
C ILE A 679 24.29 3.11 51.69
N GLY A 680 25.22 3.70 52.44
CA GLY A 680 26.45 4.29 51.89
C GLY A 680 27.69 3.87 52.68
N ASN A 681 28.86 4.12 52.10
CA ASN A 681 30.21 4.01 52.68
C ASN A 681 30.68 2.68 53.30
N GLU A 682 29.83 1.70 53.61
CA GLU A 682 30.28 0.39 54.13
C GLU A 682 30.74 -0.60 53.04
N GLU A 683 30.33 -0.41 51.78
CA GLU A 683 30.70 -1.30 50.66
C GLU A 683 32.21 -1.29 50.36
N SER A 684 32.87 -0.13 50.42
CA SER A 684 34.28 0.02 50.02
C SER A 684 35.23 -0.81 50.89
N VAL A 685 35.02 -0.84 52.20
CA VAL A 685 35.87 -1.58 53.15
C VAL A 685 35.72 -3.11 52.97
N HIS A 686 34.49 -3.58 52.71
CA HIS A 686 34.25 -5.00 52.45
C HIS A 686 34.79 -5.44 51.08
N GLN A 687 34.70 -4.57 50.08
CA GLN A 687 35.22 -4.80 48.73
C GLN A 687 36.76 -4.92 48.72
N GLU A 688 37.46 -4.11 49.52
CA GLU A 688 38.91 -4.16 49.58
C GLU A 688 39.46 -5.38 50.35
N ASN A 689 38.77 -5.83 51.40
CA ASN A 689 39.14 -7.07 52.11
C ASN A 689 38.93 -8.32 51.24
N TYR A 690 37.82 -8.40 50.52
CA TYR A 690 37.54 -9.50 49.58
C TYR A 690 38.64 -9.63 48.51
N ARG A 691 39.13 -8.52 47.97
CA ARG A 691 40.22 -8.51 46.98
C ARG A 691 41.57 -8.98 47.56
N LYS A 692 41.87 -8.63 48.81
CA LYS A 692 43.08 -9.09 49.51
C LYS A 692 43.06 -10.61 49.75
N GLU A 693 41.89 -11.19 50.01
CA GLU A 693 41.74 -12.63 50.22
C GLU A 693 42.09 -13.43 48.96
N PHE A 694 41.53 -13.07 47.80
CA PHE A 694 41.86 -13.70 46.51
C PHE A 694 43.33 -13.52 46.10
N ALA A 695 43.87 -12.30 46.24
CA ALA A 695 45.23 -11.98 45.83
C ALA A 695 46.33 -12.69 46.67
N SER A 696 45.96 -13.27 47.81
CA SER A 696 46.87 -14.00 48.70
C SER A 696 47.09 -15.48 48.32
N ARG A 697 46.33 -16.01 47.36
CA ARG A 697 46.28 -17.43 46.97
C ARG A 697 46.42 -17.56 45.45
N ASN A 698 46.41 -18.78 44.92
CA ASN A 698 46.64 -19.07 43.49
C ASN A 698 45.45 -18.71 42.56
N VAL A 699 44.86 -17.53 42.77
CA VAL A 699 43.72 -17.00 42.01
C VAL A 699 44.06 -15.61 41.48
N HIS A 700 43.95 -15.41 40.17
CA HIS A 700 44.16 -14.11 39.54
C HIS A 700 42.84 -13.35 39.41
N LEU A 701 42.73 -12.20 40.07
CA LEU A 701 41.65 -11.24 39.87
C LEU A 701 41.88 -10.46 38.57
N LEU A 702 40.91 -10.51 37.67
CA LEU A 702 40.95 -9.85 36.37
C LEU A 702 40.01 -8.65 36.36
N THR A 703 40.61 -7.46 36.27
CA THR A 703 39.92 -6.17 36.25
C THR A 703 39.99 -5.47 34.89
N THR A 704 40.80 -5.98 33.94
CA THR A 704 40.93 -5.45 32.58
C THR A 704 41.05 -6.56 31.54
N MET A 705 40.64 -6.25 30.30
CA MET A 705 40.66 -7.18 29.16
C MET A 705 42.09 -7.58 28.74
N GLU A 706 43.07 -6.69 28.86
CA GLU A 706 44.47 -6.98 28.54
C GLU A 706 45.02 -8.11 29.43
N LYS A 707 44.77 -8.04 30.74
CA LYS A 707 45.17 -9.08 31.71
C LYS A 707 44.48 -10.43 31.46
N TRP A 708 43.24 -10.42 30.98
CA TRP A 708 42.53 -11.64 30.58
C TRP A 708 43.24 -12.33 29.41
N ASN A 709 43.52 -11.59 28.33
CA ASN A 709 44.16 -12.14 27.14
C ASN A 709 45.58 -12.65 27.44
N GLU A 710 46.33 -11.93 28.28
CA GLU A 710 47.64 -12.36 28.78
C GLU A 710 47.57 -13.72 29.49
N LYS A 711 46.72 -13.83 30.52
CA LYS A 711 46.64 -15.03 31.38
C LYS A 711 46.06 -16.26 30.67
N ILE A 712 45.08 -16.08 29.78
CA ILE A 712 44.58 -17.18 28.93
C ILE A 712 45.66 -17.65 27.95
N SER A 713 46.44 -16.72 27.36
CA SER A 713 47.52 -17.08 26.42
C SER A 713 48.69 -17.78 27.12
N GLU A 714 49.03 -17.38 28.34
CA GLU A 714 50.03 -18.04 29.18
C GLU A 714 49.59 -19.46 29.55
N ALA A 715 48.39 -19.62 30.11
CA ALA A 715 47.87 -20.93 30.50
C ALA A 715 47.71 -21.88 29.30
N SER A 716 47.29 -21.36 28.13
CA SER A 716 47.19 -22.15 26.90
C SER A 716 48.55 -22.55 26.33
N ARG A 717 49.62 -21.78 26.56
CA ARG A 717 50.98 -22.14 26.14
C ARG A 717 51.55 -23.27 26.99
N ASP A 718 51.22 -23.26 28.28
CA ASP A 718 51.62 -24.28 29.26
C ASP A 718 50.72 -25.54 29.24
N GLY A 719 49.67 -25.57 28.42
CA GLY A 719 48.68 -26.65 28.37
C GLY A 719 47.93 -26.84 29.70
N LYS A 720 47.78 -25.78 30.50
CA LYS A 720 47.12 -25.79 31.81
C LYS A 720 45.61 -25.67 31.66
N ILE A 721 44.88 -26.35 32.53
CA ILE A 721 43.44 -26.12 32.71
C ILE A 721 43.25 -24.78 33.41
N VAL A 722 42.29 -23.99 32.93
CA VAL A 722 41.89 -22.71 33.53
C VAL A 722 40.48 -22.85 34.07
N VAL A 723 40.22 -22.41 35.30
CA VAL A 723 38.87 -22.33 35.85
C VAL A 723 38.51 -20.87 36.10
N VAL A 724 37.39 -20.41 35.54
CA VAL A 724 36.97 -19.02 35.60
C VAL A 724 35.67 -18.88 36.40
N ASN A 725 35.66 -17.97 37.37
CA ASN A 725 34.48 -17.55 38.12
C ASN A 725 34.12 -16.08 37.78
N PHE A 726 32.83 -15.76 37.80
CA PHE A 726 32.33 -14.39 37.68
C PHE A 726 31.49 -14.06 38.91
N SER A 727 31.96 -13.11 39.72
CA SER A 727 31.33 -12.76 41.01
C SER A 727 30.97 -11.28 41.06
N ALA A 728 29.76 -10.99 41.52
CA ALA A 728 29.34 -9.64 41.91
C ALA A 728 29.48 -9.50 43.43
N LEU A 729 30.08 -8.40 43.90
CA LEU A 729 30.51 -8.23 45.29
C LEU A 729 29.37 -8.07 46.29
N TRP A 730 28.23 -7.55 45.85
CA TRP A 730 27.02 -7.40 46.65
C TRP A 730 26.21 -8.72 46.76
N CYS A 731 26.59 -9.79 46.04
CA CYS A 731 25.87 -11.07 46.04
C CYS A 731 26.38 -12.03 47.13
N ALA A 732 25.58 -12.25 48.19
CA ALA A 732 25.96 -13.11 49.31
C ALA A 732 26.25 -14.60 48.95
N PRO A 733 25.51 -15.25 48.03
CA PRO A 733 25.92 -16.53 47.47
C PRO A 733 27.31 -16.49 46.83
N CYS A 734 27.62 -15.49 45.99
CA CYS A 734 28.94 -15.34 45.38
C CYS A 734 30.06 -15.19 46.44
N LYS A 735 29.82 -14.45 47.54
CA LYS A 735 30.77 -14.37 48.67
C LYS A 735 31.01 -15.73 49.35
N THR A 736 29.98 -16.55 49.48
CA THR A 736 30.13 -17.89 50.08
C THR A 736 30.88 -18.84 49.14
N THR A 737 30.63 -18.70 47.84
CA THR A 737 31.29 -19.47 46.79
C THR A 737 32.77 -19.09 46.60
N ALA A 738 33.13 -17.83 46.86
CA ALA A 738 34.50 -17.31 46.77
C ALA A 738 35.50 -18.08 47.62
N GLN A 739 35.19 -18.29 48.90
CA GLN A 739 36.11 -18.88 49.88
C GLN A 739 36.59 -20.28 49.46
N ALA A 740 35.69 -21.12 48.94
CA ALA A 740 36.03 -22.47 48.51
C ALA A 740 36.53 -22.57 47.06
N PHE A 741 36.36 -21.52 46.25
CA PHE A 741 37.12 -21.38 45.00
C PHE A 741 38.61 -21.19 45.31
N CYS A 742 38.94 -20.43 46.36
CA CYS A 742 40.31 -20.32 46.87
C CYS A 742 40.84 -21.65 47.45
N GLU A 743 40.03 -22.40 48.22
CA GLU A 743 40.43 -23.75 48.69
C GLU A 743 40.74 -24.72 47.54
N LEU A 744 40.02 -24.63 46.42
CA LEU A 744 40.31 -25.39 45.21
C LEU A 744 41.60 -24.95 44.52
N ALA A 745 41.88 -23.64 44.51
CA ALA A 745 43.11 -23.09 43.95
C ALA A 745 44.37 -23.51 44.72
N ASP A 746 44.27 -23.60 46.05
CA ASP A 746 45.34 -24.12 46.90
C ASP A 746 45.55 -25.64 46.73
N LYS A 747 44.47 -26.38 46.45
CA LYS A 747 44.51 -27.85 46.29
C LYS A 747 45.00 -28.31 44.91
N TYR A 748 44.79 -27.51 43.86
CA TYR A 748 45.10 -27.87 42.48
C TYR A 748 46.07 -26.87 41.83
N SER A 749 47.32 -26.84 42.30
CA SER A 749 48.37 -25.94 41.82
C SER A 749 48.72 -26.07 40.32
N SER A 750 48.34 -27.17 39.67
CA SER A 750 48.47 -27.38 38.21
C SER A 750 47.36 -26.71 37.39
N VAL A 751 46.37 -26.10 38.04
CA VAL A 751 45.20 -25.44 37.43
C VAL A 751 45.28 -23.94 37.71
N VAL A 752 44.98 -23.13 36.70
CA VAL A 752 44.99 -21.66 36.81
C VAL A 752 43.59 -21.18 37.15
N PHE A 753 43.43 -20.52 38.30
CA PHE A 753 42.12 -20.00 38.73
C PHE A 753 42.03 -18.51 38.43
N LEU A 754 40.98 -18.11 37.70
CA LEU A 754 40.71 -16.72 37.33
C LEU A 754 39.37 -16.30 37.94
N THR A 755 39.28 -15.08 38.46
CA THR A 755 38.02 -14.51 38.93
C THR A 755 37.82 -13.12 38.33
N VAL A 756 36.62 -12.83 37.87
CA VAL A 756 36.25 -11.56 37.23
C VAL A 756 35.26 -10.83 38.13
N ASP A 757 35.61 -9.59 38.48
CA ASP A 757 34.75 -8.66 39.20
C ASP A 757 33.81 -7.97 38.19
N VAL A 758 32.52 -8.31 38.28
CA VAL A 758 31.51 -7.81 37.33
C VAL A 758 31.20 -6.32 37.58
N ASP A 759 31.43 -5.82 38.79
CA ASP A 759 31.13 -4.44 39.16
C ASP A 759 32.23 -3.46 38.68
N GLU A 760 33.44 -3.96 38.34
CA GLU A 760 34.56 -3.14 37.82
C GLU A 760 34.71 -3.09 36.29
N LEU A 761 33.92 -3.86 35.54
CA LEU A 761 33.81 -3.80 34.07
C LEU A 761 32.99 -2.56 33.62
N ALA A 762 33.55 -1.38 33.90
CA ALA A 762 32.86 -0.09 33.96
C ALA A 762 32.28 0.47 32.64
N GLU A 763 32.46 -0.22 31.50
CA GLU A 763 31.92 0.23 30.20
C GLU A 763 30.45 -0.21 29.95
N LEU A 764 29.86 -1.00 30.85
CA LEU A 764 28.52 -1.60 30.68
C LEU A 764 27.40 -1.00 31.56
N SER A 765 27.60 0.21 32.10
CA SER A 765 26.53 1.00 32.72
C SER A 765 25.66 1.65 31.63
N THR A 766 24.38 1.28 31.50
CA THR A 766 23.34 1.88 32.35
C THR A 766 22.10 0.98 32.52
N SER A 767 21.53 1.04 33.72
CA SER A 767 20.22 0.48 34.15
C SER A 767 19.95 -1.01 33.88
N TRP A 768 20.56 -1.90 34.67
CA TRP A 768 20.14 -3.30 34.82
C TRP A 768 20.12 -3.70 36.30
N GLU A 769 19.09 -4.46 36.71
CA GLU A 769 19.05 -5.08 38.03
C GLU A 769 19.57 -6.51 37.91
N ILE A 770 20.87 -6.67 38.12
CA ILE A 770 21.56 -7.96 38.04
C ILE A 770 21.10 -8.85 39.21
N LYS A 771 20.97 -10.15 38.96
CA LYS A 771 20.95 -11.20 39.99
C LYS A 771 22.06 -12.18 39.60
N ALA A 772 23.17 -12.14 40.32
CA ALA A 772 24.34 -12.95 40.03
C ALA A 772 24.17 -14.38 40.56
N THR A 773 24.07 -15.36 39.66
CA THR A 773 24.16 -16.78 39.99
C THR A 773 25.61 -17.23 39.82
N PRO A 774 26.29 -17.77 40.85
CA PRO A 774 27.68 -18.22 40.72
C PRO A 774 27.83 -19.20 39.56
N THR A 775 28.74 -18.92 38.63
CA THR A 775 28.92 -19.72 37.42
C THR A 775 30.41 -19.92 37.13
N PHE A 776 30.78 -21.17 36.88
CA PHE A 776 32.15 -21.60 36.65
C PHE A 776 32.34 -22.18 35.24
N PHE A 777 33.48 -21.86 34.65
CA PHE A 777 33.90 -22.34 33.34
C PHE A 777 35.22 -23.06 33.46
N PHE A 778 35.29 -24.27 32.91
CA PHE A 778 36.52 -25.06 32.83
C PHE A 778 37.01 -24.98 31.40
N LEU A 779 38.25 -24.52 31.23
CA LEU A 779 38.85 -24.22 29.93
C LEU A 779 40.16 -24.98 29.79
N LYS A 780 40.49 -25.39 28.57
CA LYS A 780 41.79 -25.94 28.20
C LYS A 780 42.13 -25.49 26.79
N ASP A 781 43.39 -25.12 26.56
CA ASP A 781 43.89 -24.62 25.26
C ASP A 781 43.03 -23.48 24.67
N GLY A 782 42.57 -22.59 25.56
CA GLY A 782 41.68 -21.47 25.23
C GLY A 782 40.24 -21.85 24.87
N ARG A 783 39.81 -23.10 25.06
CA ARG A 783 38.45 -23.58 24.73
C ARG A 783 37.72 -24.06 25.99
N GLN A 784 36.40 -23.83 26.07
CA GLN A 784 35.59 -24.40 27.14
C GLN A 784 35.47 -25.92 26.98
N VAL A 785 35.75 -26.65 28.06
CA VAL A 785 35.61 -28.12 28.17
C VAL A 785 34.48 -28.55 29.11
N ASP A 786 34.12 -27.73 30.10
CA ASP A 786 32.96 -27.96 30.99
C ASP A 786 32.44 -26.64 31.59
N LYS A 787 31.22 -26.66 32.14
CA LYS A 787 30.55 -25.54 32.81
C LYS A 787 29.80 -26.04 34.06
N LEU A 788 29.65 -25.17 35.07
CA LEU A 788 28.77 -25.39 36.22
C LEU A 788 28.03 -24.09 36.57
N VAL A 789 26.69 -24.12 36.57
CA VAL A 789 25.81 -22.98 36.89
C VAL A 789 25.14 -23.22 38.25
N GLY A 790 25.18 -22.24 39.15
CA GLY A 790 24.46 -22.30 40.45
C GLY A 790 24.93 -23.41 41.39
N GLY A 791 26.14 -23.95 41.17
CA GLY A 791 26.58 -25.21 41.75
C GLY A 791 26.73 -25.22 43.28
N ASN A 792 26.41 -26.38 43.87
CA ASN A 792 26.78 -26.70 45.25
C ASN A 792 28.28 -27.06 45.35
N MET A 793 28.86 -26.93 46.55
CA MET A 793 30.30 -27.11 46.73
C MET A 793 30.84 -28.52 46.38
N PRO A 794 30.19 -29.62 46.81
CA PRO A 794 30.65 -30.97 46.47
C PRO A 794 30.71 -31.24 44.96
N GLU A 795 29.82 -30.63 44.18
CA GLU A 795 29.73 -30.81 42.74
C GLU A 795 30.84 -30.06 41.99
N LEU A 796 31.16 -28.83 42.43
CA LEU A 796 32.33 -28.10 41.92
C LEU A 796 33.62 -28.87 42.20
N GLN A 797 33.83 -29.31 43.43
CA GLN A 797 35.01 -30.08 43.82
C GLN A 797 35.13 -31.39 43.01
N ARG A 798 34.01 -32.08 42.78
CA ARG A 798 33.97 -33.32 41.99
C ARG A 798 34.29 -33.09 40.51
N LYS A 799 33.74 -32.05 39.88
CA LYS A 799 34.04 -31.69 38.47
C LYS A 799 35.51 -31.31 38.30
N THR A 800 36.06 -30.43 39.16
CA THR A 800 37.49 -30.08 39.13
C THR A 800 38.38 -31.32 39.27
N ALA A 801 38.09 -32.20 40.24
CA ALA A 801 38.85 -33.43 40.45
C ALA A 801 38.76 -34.40 39.25
N ALA A 802 37.58 -34.52 38.62
CA ALA A 802 37.39 -35.38 37.44
C ALA A 802 38.21 -34.89 36.24
N ILE A 803 38.18 -33.59 35.95
CA ILE A 803 38.90 -32.98 34.82
C ILE A 803 40.42 -33.09 35.01
N VAL A 804 40.93 -32.86 36.23
CA VAL A 804 42.36 -33.04 36.55
C VAL A 804 42.79 -34.51 36.47
N ASN A 805 41.97 -35.44 36.97
CA ASN A 805 42.27 -36.87 36.88
C ASN A 805 42.26 -37.41 35.44
N LEU A 806 41.44 -36.85 34.55
CA LEU A 806 41.43 -37.21 33.13
C LEU A 806 42.77 -36.88 32.45
N GLU A 807 43.43 -35.78 32.81
CA GLU A 807 44.80 -35.50 32.32
C GLU A 807 45.84 -36.48 32.87
N SER A 808 45.74 -36.86 34.14
CA SER A 808 46.70 -37.83 34.74
C SER A 808 46.67 -39.20 34.05
N ARG A 809 45.58 -39.51 33.33
CA ARG A 809 45.41 -40.70 32.49
C ARG A 809 45.68 -40.49 31.00
N SER A 810 45.91 -39.25 30.55
CA SER A 810 46.29 -38.94 29.16
C SER A 810 47.78 -38.58 29.01
N ARG A 811 48.53 -38.56 30.12
CA ARG A 811 49.99 -38.35 30.17
C ARG A 811 50.77 -39.61 30.59
N ASN A 812 50.06 -40.69 30.95
CA ASN A 812 50.55 -42.05 31.18
C ASN A 812 50.08 -42.96 30.05
#